data_AF-A0AAN7HJM7-F1
#
_entry.id   AF-A0AAN7HJM7-F1
#
_cell.length_a   1.000
_cell.length_b   1.000
_cell.length_c   1.000
_cell.angle_alpha   90.00
_cell.angle_beta   90.00
_cell.angle_gamma   90.00
#
_symmetry.space_group_name_H-M   'P 1'
#
loop_
_entity.id
_entity.type
_entity.pdbx_description
1 polymer ?
#
loop_
_entity_poly.entity_id
_entity_poly.type
_entity_poly.pdbx_seq_one_letter_code
_entity_poly.pdbx_strand_id
1 'polypeptide(L)'
;MVWTKAADSGTWIDEYDGAEKVFYGMSQAFKRHKREHGSVYTICRIRSTRSPGAAGPGGLGELLREAWTRLRFDFPALTVFEDGGKKTYLEATPANIKAWADNTFWVNDGAVSARHVVAGLHLRKLPCLIYVSRSSEVLFHGSHWRIDALGACMVLDRLFSIVGILAELAGATQESLEQPRWELEHEHLSPSLEDAYRCAKEPTPSIEAKAEEIRRRNFDTAYPSAGLPYQGDPSTPPGVHRCQTVAFGKDASEQLVRACKTRGFSVTAAVHAASAVAVWDSAAADTPGCDSYSTLVAVNVRPLLPGPASTYTCGTYVTGITHTLQQGEERDFESWCRQLTSGYRGDWDPATYMPALRSIYRVHGETLAALASSGVARPPASNVTVSSLGVIDGYLRADHGAVRVDAFHLGSAIMGRQPTLYIWTFRGSLTFSVDYNEAYFSAEQIAAFLESITGCLSKELGPVSIYEDKDGVPVASYHAVPQKTDIQTLPPEAPEKCSEPSPQSVSTAPSQDGSAETAVVTVGDSLDSKQDSEPQYVTGYKLAGLVTGMTVTVFLIYLDNSIISTATPVITADLHETADIGCGSLQPMAGKLYTFFRKKFVFFTFLFVFAVGSLICALAKSSPMLIAGRAVAGAGSSGLMNGAWTIIGSSVPLAKQPVYTGIMMGIGQMALIVGPLIGGALTQYASWRWCFYINLPICAFAAILVLFNTIRDAKGQDNAFSIGVVRKLLSSLDLVGFALLAPAMAMFLTALQLGSDTKYAWNSSLIIGLFCGAGVAAVLFILWEWRVGDIAIIPGYVVRRREVWSSCAHMFSMSFVVFIANYFLPVYFQAVKGAGPTMSGLYMLPAILSQLAVVVLAGAAVSRLGYFMPWCLFGGVMIAVGAGLTTTFGPNTTTAQWIGYQLIQGIGRGAALTMSITAVQCAMEGNLVAIAMSLLIFSQNLAGSVAVVVATAIFTQSLLKDLPLLAPSVSPDAVIRAGTGADAVRSLLPPGSLELDGLLRAYSYGIDKTFYVVTGFGAASIGFAFFMGWSDVRKKKEKTVDDSQEKTGMQEVERV
;
A
#
# COMPACT_ATOMS: atom_id res chain seq x y z
N MET A 1 11.60 22.23 -8.64
CA MET A 1 10.76 23.21 -9.35
C MET A 1 11.53 23.63 -10.60
N VAL A 2 10.86 23.71 -11.73
CA VAL A 2 11.47 24.04 -13.04
C VAL A 2 10.69 25.16 -13.71
N TRP A 3 9.35 25.08 -13.63
CA TRP A 3 8.44 26.22 -13.85
C TRP A 3 8.90 27.49 -13.13
N THR A 4 9.08 28.56 -13.91
CA THR A 4 9.43 29.89 -13.44
C THR A 4 8.26 30.84 -13.66
N LYS A 5 7.89 31.65 -12.64
CA LYS A 5 6.88 32.69 -12.81
C LYS A 5 7.51 33.87 -13.56
N ALA A 6 6.95 34.22 -14.71
CA ALA A 6 7.35 35.43 -15.42
C ALA A 6 6.98 36.66 -14.58
N ALA A 7 7.86 37.66 -14.56
CA ALA A 7 7.63 38.88 -13.77
C ALA A 7 6.27 39.51 -14.15
N ASP A 8 5.53 39.92 -13.13
CA ASP A 8 4.33 40.76 -13.17
C ASP A 8 3.12 40.30 -14.03
N SER A 9 3.10 39.06 -14.53
CA SER A 9 2.11 38.61 -15.54
C SER A 9 1.15 37.48 -15.13
N GLY A 10 1.32 36.86 -13.96
CA GLY A 10 0.52 35.67 -13.58
C GLY A 10 0.78 34.44 -14.46
N THR A 11 1.84 34.48 -15.27
CA THR A 11 2.19 33.45 -16.24
C THR A 11 3.38 32.64 -15.72
N TRP A 12 3.32 31.32 -15.88
CA TRP A 12 4.43 30.42 -15.57
C TRP A 12 4.95 29.79 -16.86
N ILE A 13 6.27 29.72 -16.99
CA ILE A 13 6.95 29.15 -18.15
C ILE A 13 7.94 28.05 -17.75
N ASP A 14 8.04 27.03 -18.59
CA ASP A 14 8.98 25.91 -18.47
C ASP A 14 9.48 25.48 -19.86
N GLU A 15 10.63 24.83 -19.90
CA GLU A 15 11.24 24.35 -21.16
C GLU A 15 10.91 22.87 -21.40
N TYR A 16 10.92 22.45 -22.66
CA TYR A 16 10.75 21.04 -23.02
C TYR A 16 12.04 20.27 -22.72
N ASP A 17 11.96 19.28 -21.83
CA ASP A 17 13.08 18.41 -21.48
C ASP A 17 12.98 17.05 -22.20
N GLY A 18 14.11 16.31 -22.25
CA GLY A 18 14.29 14.98 -22.82
C GLY A 18 13.16 14.44 -23.70
N ALA A 19 12.32 13.56 -23.14
CA ALA A 19 11.24 12.90 -23.84
C ALA A 19 10.17 13.88 -24.38
N GLU A 20 9.76 14.87 -23.58
CA GLU A 20 8.77 15.88 -23.98
C GLU A 20 9.21 16.63 -25.24
N LYS A 21 10.50 16.97 -25.33
CA LYS A 21 11.09 17.67 -26.48
C LYS A 21 11.01 16.86 -27.77
N VAL A 22 11.19 15.54 -27.69
CA VAL A 22 11.05 14.64 -28.85
C VAL A 22 9.58 14.51 -29.24
N PHE A 23 8.67 14.26 -28.29
CA PHE A 23 7.23 14.19 -28.57
C PHE A 23 6.67 15.51 -29.12
N TYR A 24 7.13 16.66 -28.61
CA TYR A 24 6.75 17.97 -29.12
C TYR A 24 7.26 18.17 -30.55
N GLY A 25 8.53 17.86 -30.81
CA GLY A 25 9.08 17.87 -32.16
C GLY A 25 8.21 17.08 -33.13
N MET A 26 7.89 15.82 -32.79
CA MET A 26 7.03 14.95 -33.61
C MET A 26 5.65 15.55 -33.88
N SER A 27 5.04 16.19 -32.88
CA SER A 27 3.72 16.82 -33.05
C SER A 27 3.73 17.95 -34.08
N GLN A 28 4.85 18.69 -34.19
CA GLN A 28 5.02 19.77 -35.15
C GLN A 28 5.35 19.31 -36.58
N ALA A 29 5.73 18.06 -36.82
CA ALA A 29 6.19 17.57 -38.13
C ALA A 29 5.18 17.80 -39.27
N PHE A 30 3.87 17.76 -38.94
CA PHE A 30 2.77 17.93 -39.90
C PHE A 30 2.02 19.26 -39.74
N LYS A 31 2.58 20.25 -39.02
CA LYS A 31 1.96 21.58 -38.78
C LYS A 31 1.54 22.28 -40.08
N ARG A 32 2.32 22.14 -41.16
CA ARG A 32 1.99 22.64 -42.52
C ARG A 32 0.63 22.13 -43.04
N HIS A 33 0.23 20.92 -42.64
CA HIS A 33 -1.04 20.28 -43.02
C HIS A 33 -2.18 20.54 -42.01
N LYS A 34 -1.97 21.38 -40.99
CA LYS A 34 -2.91 21.61 -39.86
C LYS A 34 -3.31 20.34 -39.11
N ARG A 35 -2.41 19.35 -39.05
CA ARG A 35 -2.59 18.05 -38.41
C ARG A 35 -1.46 17.80 -37.43
N GLU A 36 -1.77 17.12 -36.34
CA GLU A 36 -0.81 16.74 -35.31
C GLU A 36 -0.47 15.25 -35.46
N HIS A 37 0.81 14.89 -35.44
CA HIS A 37 1.20 13.48 -35.34
C HIS A 37 1.27 13.06 -33.87
N GLY A 38 0.70 11.90 -33.59
CA GLY A 38 0.76 11.26 -32.28
C GLY A 38 -0.26 11.77 -31.26
N SER A 39 -1.14 12.73 -31.58
CA SER A 39 -2.12 13.23 -30.61
C SER A 39 -3.04 12.10 -30.12
N VAL A 40 -3.17 11.94 -28.81
CA VAL A 40 -3.93 10.86 -28.17
C VAL A 40 -5.41 11.22 -28.15
N TYR A 41 -6.25 10.22 -28.42
CA TYR A 41 -7.68 10.30 -28.15
C TYR A 41 -8.17 9.10 -27.33
N THR A 42 -9.14 9.33 -26.46
CA THR A 42 -9.74 8.30 -25.61
C THR A 42 -11.25 8.45 -25.65
N ILE A 43 -11.95 7.36 -25.99
CA ILE A 43 -13.40 7.30 -26.11
C ILE A 43 -13.94 6.38 -25.02
N CYS A 44 -14.84 6.91 -24.19
CA CYS A 44 -15.56 6.15 -23.16
C CYS A 44 -17.06 6.21 -23.45
N ARG A 45 -17.71 5.06 -23.64
CA ARG A 45 -19.18 4.99 -23.67
C ARG A 45 -19.71 4.91 -22.26
N ILE A 46 -20.57 5.86 -21.89
CA ILE A 46 -21.09 6.01 -20.55
C ILE A 46 -22.61 5.77 -20.49
N ARG A 47 -23.08 5.26 -19.35
CA ARG A 47 -24.49 5.05 -19.06
C ARG A 47 -24.84 5.72 -17.74
N SER A 48 -25.94 6.47 -17.72
CA SER A 48 -26.52 6.95 -16.45
C SER A 48 -27.13 5.78 -15.69
N THR A 49 -26.86 5.70 -14.38
CA THR A 49 -27.44 4.70 -13.47
C THR A 49 -28.73 5.17 -12.81
N ARG A 50 -29.11 6.44 -12.99
CA ARG A 50 -30.32 7.05 -12.43
C ARG A 50 -31.42 7.19 -13.49
N SER A 51 -32.68 7.24 -13.04
CA SER A 51 -33.83 7.50 -13.92
C SER A 51 -33.69 8.87 -14.61
N PRO A 52 -34.10 9.01 -15.88
CA PRO A 52 -33.80 10.20 -16.70
C PRO A 52 -34.38 11.53 -16.20
N GLY A 53 -35.34 11.51 -15.25
CA GLY A 53 -35.86 12.71 -14.58
C GLY A 53 -35.15 13.13 -13.29
N ALA A 54 -34.06 12.45 -12.89
CA ALA A 54 -33.34 12.72 -11.64
C ALA A 54 -32.06 13.56 -11.81
N ALA A 55 -31.74 13.98 -13.03
CA ALA A 55 -30.87 15.14 -13.25
C ALA A 55 -31.73 16.40 -13.11
N GLY A 56 -31.23 17.40 -12.37
CA GLY A 56 -31.86 18.71 -12.29
C GLY A 56 -31.88 19.45 -13.64
N PRO A 57 -32.31 20.72 -13.67
CA PRO A 57 -32.30 21.53 -14.89
C PRO A 57 -30.85 21.68 -15.39
N GLY A 58 -30.46 20.88 -16.40
CA GLY A 58 -29.12 20.88 -17.00
C GLY A 58 -28.63 19.54 -17.59
N GLY A 59 -29.14 18.40 -17.11
CA GLY A 59 -28.80 17.08 -17.66
C GLY A 59 -27.32 16.66 -17.50
N LEU A 60 -26.92 15.58 -18.20
CA LEU A 60 -25.57 14.99 -18.06
C LEU A 60 -24.46 15.88 -18.67
N GLY A 61 -24.80 16.69 -19.68
CA GLY A 61 -23.84 17.59 -20.34
C GLY A 61 -23.33 18.70 -19.40
N GLU A 62 -24.21 19.29 -18.60
CA GLU A 62 -23.80 20.31 -17.61
C GLU A 62 -22.99 19.71 -16.46
N LEU A 63 -23.37 18.53 -15.96
CA LEU A 63 -22.57 17.81 -14.94
C LEU A 63 -21.16 17.48 -15.44
N LEU A 64 -21.03 17.08 -16.72
CA LEU A 64 -19.72 16.85 -17.35
C LEU A 64 -18.92 18.16 -17.51
N ARG A 65 -19.57 19.28 -17.86
CA ARG A 65 -18.95 20.61 -17.96
C ARG A 65 -18.45 21.14 -16.61
N GLU A 66 -19.26 21.00 -15.56
CA GLU A 66 -18.86 21.40 -14.21
C GLU A 66 -17.73 20.48 -13.69
N ALA A 67 -17.84 19.17 -13.92
CA ALA A 67 -16.78 18.23 -13.57
C ALA A 67 -15.47 18.56 -14.30
N TRP A 68 -15.50 18.90 -15.59
CA TRP A 68 -14.35 19.34 -16.38
C TRP A 68 -13.72 20.63 -15.82
N THR A 69 -14.55 21.61 -15.46
CA THR A 69 -14.09 22.84 -14.79
C THR A 69 -13.37 22.55 -13.48
N ARG A 70 -13.91 21.65 -12.64
CA ARG A 70 -13.28 21.25 -11.37
C ARG A 70 -12.01 20.40 -11.57
N LEU A 71 -11.98 19.60 -12.64
CA LEU A 71 -10.86 18.70 -12.98
C LEU A 71 -9.57 19.46 -13.27
N ARG A 72 -9.65 20.68 -13.81
CA ARG A 72 -8.50 21.56 -14.03
C ARG A 72 -7.66 21.77 -12.76
N PHE A 73 -8.29 21.87 -11.58
CA PHE A 73 -7.55 22.02 -10.32
C PHE A 73 -6.74 20.77 -9.94
N ASP A 74 -7.28 19.58 -10.20
CA ASP A 74 -6.59 18.30 -9.96
C ASP A 74 -5.52 18.01 -11.04
N PHE A 75 -5.64 18.63 -12.22
CA PHE A 75 -4.79 18.40 -13.40
C PHE A 75 -4.50 19.70 -14.19
N PRO A 76 -3.71 20.64 -13.66
CA PRO A 76 -3.44 21.93 -14.32
C PRO A 76 -2.65 21.80 -15.62
N ALA A 77 -2.00 20.66 -15.88
CA ALA A 77 -1.36 20.40 -17.17
C ALA A 77 -2.35 20.44 -18.35
N LEU A 78 -3.66 20.25 -18.10
CA LEU A 78 -4.72 20.44 -19.10
C LEU A 78 -4.87 21.88 -19.61
N THR A 79 -4.27 22.87 -18.93
CA THR A 79 -4.25 24.28 -19.34
C THR A 79 -2.90 24.72 -19.91
N VAL A 80 -1.88 23.85 -19.88
CA VAL A 80 -0.56 24.13 -20.45
C VAL A 80 -0.64 24.15 -21.97
N PHE A 81 -0.19 25.23 -22.61
CA PHE A 81 -0.10 25.35 -24.06
C PHE A 81 1.33 25.67 -24.51
N GLU A 82 1.56 25.56 -25.83
CA GLU A 82 2.81 26.00 -26.45
C GLU A 82 2.75 27.48 -26.79
N ASP A 83 3.78 28.21 -26.37
CA ASP A 83 4.02 29.60 -26.78
C ASP A 83 5.51 29.85 -26.96
N GLY A 84 5.91 30.39 -28.11
CA GLY A 84 7.31 30.69 -28.43
C GLY A 84 8.29 29.50 -28.30
N GLY A 85 7.84 28.26 -28.49
CA GLY A 85 8.67 27.06 -28.27
C GLY A 85 8.88 26.69 -26.80
N LYS A 86 8.08 27.25 -25.87
CA LYS A 86 8.08 26.92 -24.43
C LYS A 86 6.72 26.38 -23.98
N LYS A 87 6.69 25.77 -22.80
CA LYS A 87 5.45 25.35 -22.12
C LYS A 87 4.97 26.53 -21.27
N THR A 88 3.74 26.98 -21.47
CA THR A 88 3.16 28.15 -20.80
C THR A 88 1.88 27.76 -20.06
N TYR A 89 1.74 28.25 -18.83
CA TYR A 89 0.57 28.08 -17.96
C TYR A 89 0.09 29.43 -17.43
N LEU A 90 -1.22 29.65 -17.39
CA LEU A 90 -1.86 30.87 -16.89
C LEU A 90 -2.56 30.60 -15.55
N GLU A 91 -2.24 31.42 -14.55
CA GLU A 91 -2.77 31.35 -13.19
C GLU A 91 -4.32 31.39 -13.15
N ALA A 92 -4.89 30.64 -12.20
CA ALA A 92 -6.30 30.37 -12.10
C ALA A 92 -7.10 31.59 -11.60
N THR A 93 -7.61 32.38 -12.53
CA THR A 93 -8.61 33.43 -12.25
C THR A 93 -10.01 32.96 -12.64
N PRO A 94 -11.10 33.44 -12.01
CA PRO A 94 -12.46 33.06 -12.40
C PRO A 94 -12.79 33.32 -13.87
N ALA A 95 -12.20 34.36 -14.47
CA ALA A 95 -12.32 34.66 -15.89
C ALA A 95 -11.59 33.61 -16.75
N ASN A 96 -10.33 33.30 -16.43
CA ASN A 96 -9.51 32.33 -17.19
C ASN A 96 -10.04 30.89 -17.06
N ILE A 97 -10.55 30.50 -15.89
CA ILE A 97 -11.18 29.20 -15.66
C ILE A 97 -12.40 29.04 -16.56
N LYS A 98 -13.28 30.05 -16.62
CA LYS A 98 -14.47 30.03 -17.47
C LYS A 98 -14.11 30.02 -18.96
N ALA A 99 -13.22 30.91 -19.39
CA ALA A 99 -12.78 30.98 -20.78
C ALA A 99 -12.12 29.68 -21.26
N TRP A 100 -11.31 29.05 -20.41
CA TRP A 100 -10.73 27.73 -20.68
C TRP A 100 -11.82 26.66 -20.85
N ALA A 101 -12.80 26.58 -19.95
CA ALA A 101 -13.89 25.61 -20.05
C ALA A 101 -14.78 25.83 -21.29
N ASP A 102 -15.04 27.09 -21.65
CA ASP A 102 -15.78 27.47 -22.86
C ASP A 102 -15.03 27.06 -24.16
N ASN A 103 -13.69 27.13 -24.15
CA ASN A 103 -12.83 26.77 -25.28
C ASN A 103 -12.38 25.29 -25.33
N THR A 104 -12.69 24.47 -24.31
CA THR A 104 -12.22 23.07 -24.22
C THR A 104 -13.31 22.03 -23.98
N PHE A 105 -14.55 22.43 -23.66
CA PHE A 105 -15.68 21.51 -23.46
C PHE A 105 -16.86 21.81 -24.39
N TRP A 106 -17.33 20.79 -25.11
CA TRP A 106 -18.54 20.89 -25.94
C TRP A 106 -19.42 19.65 -25.84
N VAL A 107 -20.73 19.85 -25.97
CA VAL A 107 -21.70 18.79 -26.28
C VAL A 107 -21.92 18.80 -27.79
N ASN A 108 -21.86 17.63 -28.43
CA ASN A 108 -22.14 17.46 -29.84
C ASN A 108 -23.35 16.53 -30.02
N ASP A 109 -24.50 17.13 -30.33
CA ASP A 109 -25.76 16.43 -30.59
C ASP A 109 -25.91 15.95 -32.05
N GLY A 110 -25.07 16.47 -32.96
CA GLY A 110 -25.13 16.16 -34.40
C GLY A 110 -24.36 14.88 -34.78
N ALA A 111 -23.26 14.59 -34.08
CA ALA A 111 -22.41 13.44 -34.39
C ALA A 111 -23.08 12.09 -34.06
N VAL A 112 -22.88 11.10 -34.92
CA VAL A 112 -23.39 9.73 -34.72
C VAL A 112 -22.57 8.96 -33.68
N SER A 113 -21.25 9.22 -33.61
CA SER A 113 -20.35 8.65 -32.61
C SER A 113 -19.08 9.49 -32.46
N ALA A 114 -18.36 9.30 -31.36
CA ALA A 114 -17.08 9.98 -31.12
C ALA A 114 -16.04 9.74 -32.23
N ARG A 115 -16.05 8.57 -32.88
CA ARG A 115 -15.13 8.25 -34.00
C ARG A 115 -15.33 9.15 -35.23
N HIS A 116 -16.56 9.60 -35.51
CA HIS A 116 -16.83 10.56 -36.58
C HIS A 116 -16.21 11.93 -36.28
N VAL A 117 -16.23 12.35 -35.01
CA VAL A 117 -15.61 13.60 -34.55
C VAL A 117 -14.09 13.50 -34.62
N VAL A 118 -13.52 12.37 -34.18
CA VAL A 118 -12.07 12.10 -34.21
C VAL A 118 -11.48 12.26 -35.62
N ALA A 119 -12.14 11.75 -36.65
CA ALA A 119 -11.69 11.89 -38.04
C ALA A 119 -11.58 13.36 -38.52
N GLY A 120 -12.33 14.28 -37.90
CA GLY A 120 -12.32 15.73 -38.19
C GLY A 120 -11.48 16.58 -37.23
N LEU A 121 -10.70 15.98 -36.32
CA LEU A 121 -9.87 16.73 -35.39
C LEU A 121 -8.68 17.38 -36.11
N HIS A 122 -8.64 18.71 -36.09
CA HIS A 122 -7.50 19.52 -36.48
C HIS A 122 -6.57 19.77 -35.28
N LEU A 123 -5.35 20.24 -35.55
CA LEU A 123 -4.41 20.72 -34.54
C LEU A 123 -5.09 21.76 -33.61
N ARG A 124 -5.09 21.51 -32.30
CA ARG A 124 -5.59 22.41 -31.24
C ARG A 124 -4.45 22.78 -30.29
N LYS A 125 -4.49 23.98 -29.70
CA LYS A 125 -3.50 24.36 -28.68
C LYS A 125 -3.69 23.60 -27.38
N LEU A 126 -4.95 23.42 -26.95
CA LEU A 126 -5.31 22.82 -25.67
C LEU A 126 -5.98 21.44 -25.83
N PRO A 127 -5.83 20.53 -24.84
CA PRO A 127 -6.66 19.33 -24.73
C PRO A 127 -8.14 19.69 -24.62
N CYS A 128 -9.01 18.79 -25.07
CA CYS A 128 -10.44 19.03 -25.07
C CYS A 128 -11.27 17.79 -24.75
N LEU A 129 -12.51 18.04 -24.30
CA LEU A 129 -13.48 17.04 -23.91
C LEU A 129 -14.79 17.26 -24.68
N ILE A 130 -15.21 16.27 -25.45
CA ILE A 130 -16.42 16.30 -26.28
C ILE A 130 -17.39 15.24 -25.79
N TYR A 131 -18.60 15.62 -25.42
CA TYR A 131 -19.68 14.68 -25.11
C TYR A 131 -20.60 14.52 -26.33
N VAL A 132 -20.59 13.35 -26.95
CA VAL A 132 -21.52 12.98 -28.03
C VAL A 132 -22.77 12.39 -27.41
N SER A 133 -23.82 13.21 -27.26
CA SER A 133 -25.04 12.84 -26.55
C SER A 133 -25.76 11.64 -27.18
N ARG A 134 -25.79 11.60 -28.52
CA ARG A 134 -26.50 10.59 -29.31
C ARG A 134 -25.98 9.15 -29.13
N SER A 135 -24.66 8.98 -28.96
CA SER A 135 -24.04 7.68 -28.65
C SER A 135 -23.72 7.50 -27.16
N SER A 136 -23.95 8.54 -26.35
CA SER A 136 -23.49 8.64 -24.95
C SER A 136 -22.00 8.34 -24.80
N GLU A 137 -21.19 8.92 -25.69
CA GLU A 137 -19.73 8.76 -25.69
C GLU A 137 -19.04 10.05 -25.27
N VAL A 138 -18.06 9.93 -24.38
CA VAL A 138 -17.16 11.02 -24.00
C VAL A 138 -15.82 10.78 -24.70
N LEU A 139 -15.40 11.77 -25.49
CA LEU A 139 -14.15 11.82 -26.22
C LEU A 139 -13.22 12.83 -25.53
N PHE A 140 -12.10 12.35 -25.01
CA PHE A 140 -10.96 13.18 -24.63
C PHE A 140 -9.94 13.19 -25.77
N HIS A 141 -9.37 14.36 -26.08
CA HIS A 141 -8.28 14.51 -27.06
C HIS A 141 -7.19 15.44 -26.51
N GLY A 142 -5.92 15.10 -26.74
CA GLY A 142 -4.79 15.92 -26.35
C GLY A 142 -3.45 15.51 -26.96
N SER A 143 -2.52 16.45 -27.05
CA SER A 143 -1.17 16.24 -27.58
C SER A 143 -0.34 15.26 -26.74
N HIS A 144 0.32 14.27 -27.36
CA HIS A 144 1.13 13.27 -26.66
C HIS A 144 2.39 13.81 -25.98
N TRP A 145 2.86 15.01 -26.33
CA TRP A 145 3.93 15.65 -25.55
C TRP A 145 3.48 16.08 -24.16
N ARG A 146 2.17 16.33 -23.98
CA ARG A 146 1.56 16.80 -22.73
C ARG A 146 0.94 15.66 -21.91
N ILE A 147 0.27 14.72 -22.58
CA ILE A 147 -0.49 13.64 -21.95
C ILE A 147 -0.43 12.35 -22.77
N ASP A 148 -0.05 11.25 -22.13
CA ASP A 148 -0.11 9.92 -22.73
C ASP A 148 -1.46 9.21 -22.45
N ALA A 149 -1.62 8.03 -23.05
CA ALA A 149 -2.81 7.19 -22.97
C ALA A 149 -3.30 6.88 -21.55
N LEU A 150 -2.39 6.59 -20.61
CA LEU A 150 -2.76 6.24 -19.24
C LEU A 150 -3.08 7.49 -18.43
N GLY A 151 -2.41 8.61 -18.72
CA GLY A 151 -2.80 9.93 -18.21
C GLY A 151 -4.23 10.28 -18.61
N ALA A 152 -4.62 10.07 -19.88
CA ALA A 152 -5.98 10.30 -20.35
C ALA A 152 -7.02 9.41 -19.63
N CYS A 153 -6.68 8.15 -19.34
CA CYS A 153 -7.52 7.26 -18.53
C CYS A 153 -7.73 7.80 -17.10
N MET A 154 -6.66 8.28 -16.46
CA MET A 154 -6.70 8.84 -15.10
C MET A 154 -7.51 10.15 -15.02
N VAL A 155 -7.38 11.01 -16.03
CA VAL A 155 -8.20 12.23 -16.20
C VAL A 155 -9.69 11.86 -16.31
N LEU A 156 -10.04 10.86 -17.13
CA LEU A 156 -11.43 10.41 -17.30
C LEU A 156 -12.02 9.70 -16.06
N ASP A 157 -11.25 8.85 -15.37
CA ASP A 157 -11.70 8.21 -14.12
C ASP A 157 -12.03 9.26 -13.04
N ARG A 158 -11.20 10.29 -12.93
CA ARG A 158 -11.43 11.40 -11.99
C ARG A 158 -12.60 12.29 -12.43
N LEU A 159 -12.73 12.60 -13.72
CA LEU A 159 -13.89 13.30 -14.29
C LEU A 159 -15.20 12.60 -13.90
N PHE A 160 -15.35 11.30 -14.22
CA PHE A 160 -16.58 10.56 -13.92
C PHE A 160 -16.83 10.44 -12.42
N SER A 161 -15.78 10.40 -11.59
CA SER A 161 -15.91 10.46 -10.14
C SER A 161 -16.45 11.80 -9.64
N ILE A 162 -16.03 12.92 -10.24
CA ILE A 162 -16.58 14.24 -9.92
C ILE A 162 -18.03 14.32 -10.38
N VAL A 163 -18.37 13.81 -11.57
CA VAL A 163 -19.78 13.72 -12.03
C VAL A 163 -20.64 12.91 -11.05
N GLY A 164 -20.12 11.80 -10.51
CA GLY A 164 -20.78 11.02 -9.46
C GLY A 164 -21.12 11.85 -8.23
N ILE A 165 -20.13 12.58 -7.70
CA ILE A 165 -20.28 13.46 -6.54
C ILE A 165 -21.28 14.59 -6.82
N LEU A 166 -21.18 15.25 -7.98
CA LEU A 166 -22.10 16.34 -8.37
C LEU A 166 -23.54 15.84 -8.52
N ALA A 167 -23.74 14.65 -9.11
CA ALA A 167 -25.07 14.05 -9.23
C ALA A 167 -25.66 13.63 -7.87
N GLU A 168 -24.83 13.23 -6.90
CA GLU A 168 -25.29 13.02 -5.51
C GLU A 168 -25.70 14.33 -4.83
N LEU A 169 -25.01 15.43 -5.12
CA LEU A 169 -25.22 16.74 -4.50
C LEU A 169 -26.22 17.64 -5.23
N ALA A 170 -26.81 17.21 -6.35
CA ALA A 170 -27.79 17.98 -7.15
C ALA A 170 -29.13 18.31 -6.44
N GLY A 171 -29.22 18.12 -5.12
CA GLY A 171 -30.29 18.59 -4.25
C GLY A 171 -29.81 19.44 -3.05
N ALA A 172 -28.52 19.76 -2.97
CA ALA A 172 -27.92 20.63 -1.96
C ALA A 172 -27.55 22.00 -2.57
N THR A 173 -27.54 23.06 -1.76
CA THR A 173 -27.17 24.40 -2.23
C THR A 173 -25.69 24.46 -2.62
N GLN A 174 -25.37 25.21 -3.68
CA GLN A 174 -24.03 25.29 -4.27
C GLN A 174 -22.94 25.79 -3.27
N GLU A 175 -23.35 26.48 -2.20
CA GLU A 175 -22.50 26.91 -1.07
C GLU A 175 -22.00 25.77 -0.18
N SER A 176 -22.61 24.57 -0.21
CA SER A 176 -22.22 23.46 0.67
C SER A 176 -20.98 22.68 0.20
N LEU A 177 -20.39 23.08 -0.93
CA LEU A 177 -19.19 22.45 -1.51
C LEU A 177 -17.98 23.35 -1.24
N GLU A 178 -17.02 22.84 -0.46
CA GLU A 178 -15.70 23.48 -0.28
C GLU A 178 -15.08 23.76 -1.66
N GLN A 179 -14.86 25.04 -1.99
CA GLN A 179 -14.20 25.40 -3.24
C GLN A 179 -12.70 25.07 -3.15
N PRO A 180 -12.09 24.56 -4.23
CA PRO A 180 -10.65 24.35 -4.26
C PRO A 180 -9.91 25.68 -4.12
N ARG A 181 -8.74 25.63 -3.48
CA ARG A 181 -7.83 26.76 -3.30
C ARG A 181 -7.07 27.03 -4.60
N TRP A 182 -7.74 27.68 -5.54
CA TRP A 182 -7.23 27.97 -6.90
C TRP A 182 -5.84 28.65 -6.90
N GLU A 183 -5.49 29.38 -5.85
CA GLU A 183 -4.15 29.95 -5.65
C GLU A 183 -3.02 28.90 -5.61
N LEU A 184 -3.34 27.65 -5.25
CA LEU A 184 -2.42 26.50 -5.20
C LEU A 184 -2.46 25.63 -6.47
N GLU A 185 -3.27 25.96 -7.49
CA GLU A 185 -3.40 25.15 -8.72
C GLU A 185 -2.03 24.86 -9.37
N HIS A 186 -1.14 25.84 -9.39
CA HIS A 186 0.19 25.74 -9.98
C HIS A 186 1.11 24.72 -9.27
N GLU A 187 0.85 24.37 -8.01
CA GLU A 187 1.61 23.35 -7.28
C GLU A 187 1.34 21.92 -7.79
N HIS A 188 0.24 21.72 -8.54
CA HIS A 188 -0.14 20.43 -9.14
C HIS A 188 0.40 20.25 -10.58
N LEU A 189 1.23 21.18 -11.09
CA LEU A 189 1.84 21.05 -12.42
C LEU A 189 2.79 19.85 -12.48
N SER A 190 2.54 18.96 -13.43
CA SER A 190 3.39 17.79 -13.70
C SER A 190 4.76 18.25 -14.26
N PRO A 191 5.90 17.76 -13.71
CA PRO A 191 7.23 17.96 -14.28
C PRO A 191 7.47 17.03 -15.48
N SER A 192 8.57 17.27 -16.22
CA SER A 192 9.06 16.35 -17.24
C SER A 192 9.34 14.95 -16.69
N LEU A 193 9.44 13.95 -17.57
CA LEU A 193 9.79 12.58 -17.18
C LEU A 193 11.16 12.52 -16.47
N GLU A 194 12.13 13.24 -16.99
CA GLU A 194 13.51 13.30 -16.51
C GLU A 194 13.60 13.96 -15.12
N ASP A 195 12.85 15.06 -14.89
CA ASP A 195 12.81 15.71 -13.57
C ASP A 195 11.92 14.98 -12.57
N ALA A 196 10.88 14.27 -13.04
CA ALA A 196 10.13 13.33 -12.20
C ALA A 196 11.05 12.21 -11.68
N TYR A 197 11.89 11.63 -12.54
CA TYR A 197 12.89 10.61 -12.16
C TYR A 197 14.11 11.19 -11.43
N ARG A 198 14.35 12.50 -11.55
CA ARG A 198 15.54 13.21 -11.02
C ARG A 198 16.84 12.82 -11.72
N CYS A 199 16.80 12.65 -13.04
CA CYS A 199 18.00 12.50 -13.86
C CYS A 199 18.98 13.66 -13.59
N ALA A 200 20.28 13.38 -13.68
CA ALA A 200 21.30 14.43 -13.59
C ALA A 200 21.15 15.42 -14.76
N LYS A 201 21.46 16.71 -14.53
CA LYS A 201 21.50 17.71 -15.60
C LYS A 201 22.78 17.59 -16.42
N GLU A 202 23.91 17.43 -15.73
CA GLU A 202 25.20 17.10 -16.33
C GLU A 202 25.40 15.57 -16.33
N PRO A 203 25.61 14.93 -17.50
CA PRO A 203 25.74 13.49 -17.58
C PRO A 203 27.17 13.02 -17.26
N THR A 204 27.28 11.87 -16.62
CA THR A 204 28.59 11.23 -16.38
C THR A 204 29.06 10.48 -17.63
N PRO A 205 30.37 10.18 -17.76
CA PRO A 205 30.88 9.40 -18.89
C PRO A 205 30.22 8.02 -19.05
N SER A 206 29.77 7.38 -17.97
CA SER A 206 29.02 6.12 -18.03
C SER A 206 27.58 6.29 -18.54
N ILE A 207 26.92 7.40 -18.17
CA ILE A 207 25.59 7.75 -18.69
C ILE A 207 25.67 8.03 -20.21
N GLU A 208 26.67 8.78 -20.66
CA GLU A 208 26.89 9.05 -22.08
C GLU A 208 27.22 7.77 -22.86
N ALA A 209 28.08 6.90 -22.32
CA ALA A 209 28.36 5.60 -22.93
C ALA A 209 27.10 4.74 -23.07
N LYS A 210 26.19 4.75 -22.09
CA LYS A 210 24.91 4.03 -22.16
C LYS A 210 23.94 4.65 -23.15
N ALA A 211 23.87 5.97 -23.23
CA ALA A 211 23.07 6.67 -24.23
C ALA A 211 23.53 6.36 -25.68
N GLU A 212 24.84 6.31 -25.92
CA GLU A 212 25.43 5.94 -27.21
C GLU A 212 25.26 4.44 -27.54
N GLU A 213 25.32 3.54 -26.53
CA GLU A 213 24.97 2.12 -26.71
C GLU A 213 23.53 1.96 -27.22
N ILE A 214 22.58 2.68 -26.59
CA ILE A 214 21.16 2.65 -26.95
C ILE A 214 20.93 3.34 -28.31
N ARG A 215 21.63 4.43 -28.62
CA ARG A 215 21.59 5.07 -29.95
C ARG A 215 22.04 4.09 -31.04
N ARG A 216 23.20 3.45 -30.87
CA ARG A 216 23.71 2.44 -31.82
C ARG A 216 22.71 1.31 -32.02
N ARG A 217 22.09 0.84 -30.95
CA ARG A 217 21.05 -0.19 -31.02
C ARG A 217 19.82 0.24 -31.82
N ASN A 218 19.30 1.43 -31.52
CA ASN A 218 18.05 1.95 -32.09
C ASN A 218 18.20 2.43 -33.54
N PHE A 219 19.40 2.87 -33.96
CA PHE A 219 19.62 3.48 -35.29
C PHE A 219 20.59 2.73 -36.20
N ASP A 220 21.63 2.09 -35.65
CA ASP A 220 22.69 1.47 -36.47
C ASP A 220 22.42 -0.03 -36.69
N THR A 221 21.89 -0.74 -35.68
CA THR A 221 21.58 -2.19 -35.80
C THR A 221 20.14 -2.51 -36.18
N ALA A 222 19.20 -1.56 -36.04
CA ALA A 222 17.79 -1.75 -36.40
C ALA A 222 17.49 -1.55 -37.90
N TYR A 223 18.48 -1.09 -38.67
CA TYR A 223 18.43 -0.93 -40.13
C TYR A 223 19.47 -1.91 -40.73
N PRO A 224 19.08 -3.05 -41.35
CA PRO A 224 17.80 -3.30 -42.03
C PRO A 224 16.86 -4.26 -41.28
N SER A 225 15.58 -3.88 -41.21
CA SER A 225 14.47 -4.66 -40.64
C SER A 225 13.35 -4.80 -41.67
N ALA A 226 12.68 -5.95 -41.67
CA ALA A 226 11.39 -6.13 -42.33
C ALA A 226 10.32 -5.21 -41.70
N GLY A 227 9.34 -4.83 -42.51
CA GLY A 227 8.21 -3.98 -42.14
C GLY A 227 7.01 -4.32 -43.04
N LEU A 228 5.82 -3.77 -42.74
CA LEU A 228 4.65 -4.04 -43.58
C LEU A 228 4.82 -3.42 -44.98
N PRO A 229 4.38 -4.10 -46.06
CA PRO A 229 4.14 -3.45 -47.35
C PRO A 229 3.27 -2.20 -47.17
N TYR A 230 3.49 -1.14 -47.94
CA TYR A 230 2.70 0.08 -47.85
C TYR A 230 2.59 0.75 -49.23
N GLN A 231 1.60 1.61 -49.40
CA GLN A 231 1.33 2.35 -50.63
C GLN A 231 1.91 3.77 -50.54
N GLY A 232 2.32 4.34 -51.68
CA GLY A 232 2.90 5.67 -51.75
C GLY A 232 4.41 5.73 -51.48
N ASP A 233 4.91 6.94 -51.25
CA ASP A 233 6.33 7.28 -51.20
C ASP A 233 6.62 8.37 -50.13
N PRO A 234 7.89 8.81 -49.92
CA PRO A 234 8.22 9.86 -48.95
C PRO A 234 7.55 11.23 -49.20
N SER A 235 6.99 11.49 -50.38
CA SER A 235 6.32 12.74 -50.75
C SER A 235 4.79 12.67 -50.59
N THR A 236 4.25 11.48 -50.32
CA THR A 236 2.80 11.25 -50.21
C THR A 236 2.20 12.05 -49.05
N PRO A 237 1.19 12.90 -49.29
CA PRO A 237 0.58 13.73 -48.24
C PRO A 237 -0.23 12.88 -47.25
N PRO A 238 -0.31 13.27 -45.97
CA PRO A 238 -1.01 12.48 -44.96
C PRO A 238 -2.52 12.46 -45.19
N GLY A 239 -3.10 11.27 -45.34
CA GLY A 239 -4.55 11.03 -45.40
C GLY A 239 -5.27 11.18 -44.06
N VAL A 240 -6.48 10.66 -43.93
CA VAL A 240 -7.17 10.57 -42.63
C VAL A 240 -6.62 9.39 -41.84
N HIS A 241 -6.41 9.59 -40.53
CA HIS A 241 -6.01 8.49 -39.65
C HIS A 241 -7.20 7.54 -39.43
N ARG A 242 -6.90 6.26 -39.28
CA ARG A 242 -7.87 5.17 -39.10
C ARG A 242 -7.41 4.24 -37.99
N CYS A 243 -8.35 3.48 -37.44
CA CYS A 243 -8.07 2.42 -36.48
C CYS A 243 -8.83 1.15 -36.85
N GLN A 244 -8.17 0.00 -36.76
CA GLN A 244 -8.77 -1.32 -36.91
C GLN A 244 -8.59 -2.08 -35.60
N THR A 245 -9.66 -2.66 -35.06
CA THR A 245 -9.66 -3.25 -33.71
C THR A 245 -10.21 -4.67 -33.74
N VAL A 246 -9.56 -5.60 -33.02
CA VAL A 246 -10.03 -6.97 -32.73
C VAL A 246 -10.12 -7.15 -31.22
N ALA A 247 -11.25 -7.65 -30.72
CA ALA A 247 -11.48 -7.90 -29.30
C ALA A 247 -11.79 -9.38 -29.03
N PHE A 248 -11.15 -9.94 -28.01
CA PHE A 248 -11.29 -11.34 -27.64
C PHE A 248 -12.40 -11.53 -26.60
N GLY A 249 -13.09 -12.67 -26.66
CA GLY A 249 -13.99 -13.11 -25.60
C GLY A 249 -13.25 -13.23 -24.25
N LYS A 250 -13.95 -13.09 -23.13
CA LYS A 250 -13.31 -13.12 -21.80
C LYS A 250 -12.58 -14.43 -21.53
N ASP A 251 -13.23 -15.56 -21.85
CA ASP A 251 -12.64 -16.89 -21.64
C ASP A 251 -11.40 -17.10 -22.52
N ALA A 252 -11.43 -16.64 -23.79
CA ALA A 252 -10.29 -16.68 -24.69
C ALA A 252 -9.14 -15.75 -24.22
N SER A 253 -9.48 -14.57 -23.70
CA SER A 253 -8.53 -13.64 -23.10
C SER A 253 -7.83 -14.26 -21.88
N GLU A 254 -8.59 -14.91 -20.99
CA GLU A 254 -8.04 -15.63 -19.84
C GLU A 254 -7.19 -16.84 -20.25
N GLN A 255 -7.59 -17.58 -21.29
CA GLN A 255 -6.83 -18.71 -21.83
C GLN A 255 -5.48 -18.26 -22.42
N LEU A 256 -5.46 -17.24 -23.27
CA LEU A 256 -4.22 -16.69 -23.85
C LEU A 256 -3.29 -16.15 -22.75
N VAL A 257 -3.84 -15.35 -21.82
CA VAL A 257 -3.10 -14.85 -20.65
C VAL A 257 -2.56 -15.98 -19.77
N ARG A 258 -3.27 -17.10 -19.65
CA ARG A 258 -2.81 -18.30 -18.92
C ARG A 258 -1.71 -19.04 -19.68
N ALA A 259 -1.86 -19.23 -20.99
CA ALA A 259 -0.88 -19.92 -21.83
C ALA A 259 0.50 -19.24 -21.77
N CYS A 260 0.56 -17.92 -21.99
CA CYS A 260 1.81 -17.15 -21.87
C CYS A 260 2.45 -17.31 -20.48
N LYS A 261 1.65 -17.16 -19.41
CA LYS A 261 2.12 -17.34 -18.02
C LYS A 261 2.69 -18.74 -17.76
N THR A 262 2.06 -19.79 -18.29
CA THR A 262 2.51 -21.18 -18.12
C THR A 262 3.84 -21.45 -18.83
N ARG A 263 4.10 -20.78 -19.97
CA ARG A 263 5.35 -20.90 -20.74
C ARG A 263 6.43 -19.87 -20.36
N GLY A 264 6.17 -19.02 -19.38
CA GLY A 264 7.15 -18.11 -18.78
C GLY A 264 7.38 -16.78 -19.51
N PHE A 265 6.60 -16.46 -20.54
CA PHE A 265 6.69 -15.20 -21.29
C PHE A 265 5.45 -14.31 -21.10
N SER A 266 5.55 -13.02 -21.46
CA SER A 266 4.39 -12.12 -21.41
C SER A 266 3.43 -12.37 -22.59
N VAL A 267 2.14 -12.03 -22.42
CA VAL A 267 1.15 -11.93 -23.55
C VAL A 267 1.70 -11.13 -24.71
N THR A 268 2.59 -10.25 -24.34
CA THR A 268 2.89 -9.00 -24.95
C THR A 268 4.14 -9.31 -25.80
N ALA A 269 5.19 -9.94 -25.25
CA ALA A 269 6.22 -10.62 -26.04
C ALA A 269 5.64 -11.59 -27.08
N ALA A 270 4.56 -12.32 -26.77
CA ALA A 270 3.88 -13.18 -27.73
C ALA A 270 3.21 -12.40 -28.88
N VAL A 271 2.59 -11.25 -28.63
CA VAL A 271 2.04 -10.40 -29.70
C VAL A 271 3.15 -9.78 -30.54
N HIS A 272 4.28 -9.34 -29.96
CA HIS A 272 5.42 -8.84 -30.75
C HIS A 272 6.00 -9.95 -31.64
N ALA A 273 6.21 -11.16 -31.11
CA ALA A 273 6.65 -12.31 -31.91
C ALA A 273 5.65 -12.65 -33.02
N ALA A 274 4.34 -12.60 -32.74
CA ALA A 274 3.30 -12.81 -33.74
C ALA A 274 3.25 -11.69 -34.80
N SER A 275 3.55 -10.44 -34.42
CA SER A 275 3.71 -9.31 -35.35
C SER A 275 4.92 -9.52 -36.26
N ALA A 276 6.04 -10.04 -35.74
CA ALA A 276 7.21 -10.38 -36.54
C ALA A 276 6.87 -11.46 -37.60
N VAL A 277 6.18 -12.53 -37.19
CA VAL A 277 5.68 -13.58 -38.10
C VAL A 277 4.75 -12.99 -39.17
N ALA A 278 3.76 -12.19 -38.78
CA ALA A 278 2.84 -11.55 -39.71
C ALA A 278 3.54 -10.57 -40.68
N VAL A 279 4.61 -9.91 -40.24
CA VAL A 279 5.46 -9.08 -41.10
C VAL A 279 6.29 -9.94 -42.05
N TRP A 280 7.00 -10.97 -41.59
CA TRP A 280 7.78 -11.85 -42.48
C TRP A 280 6.92 -12.56 -43.52
N ASP A 281 5.71 -12.97 -43.16
CA ASP A 281 4.77 -13.64 -44.07
C ASP A 281 4.13 -12.69 -45.10
N SER A 282 4.17 -11.37 -44.86
CA SER A 282 3.65 -10.33 -45.79
C SER A 282 4.75 -9.55 -46.54
N ALA A 283 5.95 -9.43 -45.96
CA ALA A 283 7.08 -8.67 -46.53
C ALA A 283 7.83 -9.40 -47.66
N ALA A 284 7.52 -10.68 -47.90
CA ALA A 284 8.17 -11.53 -48.90
C ALA A 284 8.15 -10.99 -50.36
N ALA A 285 7.36 -9.95 -50.65
CA ALA A 285 7.29 -9.30 -51.95
C ALA A 285 8.21 -8.06 -52.10
N ASP A 286 8.37 -7.24 -51.05
CA ASP A 286 8.95 -5.88 -51.17
C ASP A 286 10.36 -5.73 -50.56
N THR A 287 10.75 -6.58 -49.61
CA THR A 287 12.10 -6.57 -49.00
C THR A 287 12.76 -7.97 -48.99
N PRO A 288 13.04 -8.56 -50.17
CA PRO A 288 13.61 -9.89 -50.27
C PRO A 288 14.98 -10.00 -49.58
N GLY A 289 15.13 -10.99 -48.69
CA GLY A 289 16.36 -11.28 -47.96
C GLY A 289 16.55 -10.50 -46.64
N CYS A 290 15.48 -9.93 -46.07
CA CYS A 290 15.53 -9.27 -44.76
C CYS A 290 14.97 -10.16 -43.64
N ASP A 291 15.84 -11.00 -43.06
CA ASP A 291 15.46 -11.99 -42.03
C ASP A 291 15.28 -11.40 -40.62
N SER A 292 15.43 -10.08 -40.44
CA SER A 292 15.32 -9.41 -39.14
C SER A 292 14.05 -8.57 -39.02
N TYR A 293 13.50 -8.46 -37.81
CA TYR A 293 12.36 -7.59 -37.49
C TYR A 293 12.65 -6.80 -36.22
N SER A 294 12.53 -5.46 -36.26
CA SER A 294 12.96 -4.55 -35.19
C SER A 294 11.95 -3.44 -34.88
N THR A 295 11.70 -3.17 -33.59
CA THR A 295 10.68 -2.18 -33.13
C THR A 295 10.96 -1.76 -31.64
N LEU A 296 10.76 -0.46 -31.26
CA LEU A 296 11.04 0.26 -29.96
C LEU A 296 10.14 -0.23 -28.78
N VAL A 297 9.89 0.50 -27.67
CA VAL A 297 8.58 0.55 -26.94
C VAL A 297 8.47 1.67 -25.93
N ALA A 298 7.36 2.43 -26.04
CA ALA A 298 6.42 2.77 -24.97
C ALA A 298 6.35 1.81 -23.75
N VAL A 299 7.41 1.77 -22.94
CA VAL A 299 7.31 1.30 -21.55
C VAL A 299 6.63 2.41 -20.75
N ASN A 300 5.53 2.10 -20.07
CA ASN A 300 4.99 2.97 -19.02
C ASN A 300 5.96 3.02 -17.83
N VAL A 301 6.61 4.16 -17.62
CA VAL A 301 7.64 4.34 -16.59
C VAL A 301 7.10 4.99 -15.30
N ARG A 302 5.81 5.32 -15.23
CA ARG A 302 5.16 5.78 -13.97
C ARG A 302 5.46 4.91 -12.74
N PRO A 303 5.50 3.56 -12.82
CA PRO A 303 5.81 2.72 -11.65
C PRO A 303 7.24 2.91 -11.09
N LEU A 304 8.15 3.52 -11.86
CA LEU A 304 9.53 3.77 -11.45
C LEU A 304 9.79 5.17 -10.88
N LEU A 305 8.81 6.08 -10.90
CA LEU A 305 9.03 7.47 -10.53
C LEU A 305 9.19 7.66 -9.01
N PRO A 306 10.22 8.39 -8.51
CA PRO A 306 10.51 8.60 -7.10
C PRO A 306 9.61 9.66 -6.44
N GLY A 307 8.35 9.32 -6.22
CA GLY A 307 7.38 10.12 -5.46
C GLY A 307 5.97 9.53 -5.51
N PRO A 308 5.00 10.09 -4.76
CA PRO A 308 3.63 9.63 -4.85
C PRO A 308 3.07 9.92 -6.25
N ALA A 309 2.48 8.92 -6.90
CA ALA A 309 1.95 9.03 -8.26
C ALA A 309 0.88 10.15 -8.44
N SER A 310 0.29 10.63 -7.34
CA SER A 310 -0.64 11.78 -7.33
C SER A 310 0.00 13.13 -7.72
N THR A 311 1.33 13.23 -7.78
CA THR A 311 2.04 14.45 -8.20
C THR A 311 2.29 14.50 -9.71
N TYR A 312 2.12 13.36 -10.39
CA TYR A 312 2.61 13.08 -11.75
C TYR A 312 1.50 12.42 -12.59
N THR A 313 0.26 12.91 -12.45
CA THR A 313 -0.94 12.11 -12.76
C THR A 313 -1.35 12.07 -14.23
N CYS A 314 -0.98 13.08 -15.02
CA CYS A 314 -1.38 13.17 -16.43
C CYS A 314 -0.24 13.48 -17.40
N GLY A 315 0.96 13.83 -16.91
CA GLY A 315 2.13 14.05 -17.78
C GLY A 315 2.52 12.81 -18.59
N THR A 316 3.31 13.03 -19.64
CA THR A 316 3.83 12.01 -20.55
C THR A 316 4.94 11.21 -19.87
N TYR A 317 4.61 10.03 -19.36
CA TYR A 317 5.52 9.20 -18.57
C TYR A 317 5.68 7.82 -19.20
N VAL A 318 6.13 7.85 -20.45
CA VAL A 318 6.34 6.71 -21.34
C VAL A 318 7.69 6.87 -22.06
N THR A 319 8.48 5.80 -22.12
CA THR A 319 9.81 5.81 -22.80
C THR A 319 9.92 4.77 -23.92
N GLY A 320 11.08 4.55 -24.55
CA GLY A 320 11.29 3.79 -25.79
C GLY A 320 12.45 2.77 -25.79
N ILE A 321 12.23 1.44 -25.87
CA ILE A 321 13.32 0.42 -26.02
C ILE A 321 13.24 -0.49 -27.26
N THR A 322 14.24 -0.47 -28.17
CA THR A 322 14.22 -1.28 -29.40
C THR A 322 14.78 -2.69 -29.23
N HIS A 323 14.03 -3.67 -29.71
CA HIS A 323 14.45 -5.07 -29.82
C HIS A 323 14.36 -5.55 -31.27
N THR A 324 15.30 -6.43 -31.64
CA THR A 324 15.37 -7.05 -32.97
C THR A 324 15.28 -8.58 -32.84
N LEU A 325 14.32 -9.18 -33.52
CA LEU A 325 14.21 -10.61 -33.75
C LEU A 325 14.89 -11.01 -35.07
N GLN A 326 15.30 -12.27 -35.16
CA GLN A 326 15.86 -12.90 -36.37
C GLN A 326 15.03 -14.15 -36.69
N GLN A 327 14.66 -14.33 -37.97
CA GLN A 327 13.77 -15.42 -38.40
C GLN A 327 14.41 -16.81 -38.25
N GLY A 328 15.73 -16.92 -38.49
CA GLY A 328 16.45 -18.21 -38.41
C GLY A 328 15.98 -19.26 -39.44
N GLU A 329 16.60 -20.44 -39.39
CA GLU A 329 16.19 -21.60 -40.21
C GLU A 329 14.97 -22.32 -39.62
N GLU A 330 14.92 -22.47 -38.29
CA GLU A 330 13.77 -22.99 -37.55
C GLU A 330 13.02 -21.82 -36.88
N ARG A 331 11.75 -21.59 -37.26
CA ARG A 331 10.90 -20.55 -36.68
C ARG A 331 10.43 -20.92 -35.25
N ASP A 332 11.29 -20.74 -34.25
CA ASP A 332 10.97 -20.99 -32.83
C ASP A 332 10.30 -19.78 -32.17
N PHE A 333 8.96 -19.79 -32.18
CA PHE A 333 8.12 -18.79 -31.53
C PHE A 333 8.37 -18.65 -30.02
N GLU A 334 8.63 -19.76 -29.31
CA GLU A 334 8.81 -19.72 -27.85
C GLU A 334 10.19 -19.16 -27.48
N SER A 335 11.23 -19.47 -28.25
CA SER A 335 12.55 -18.83 -28.12
C SER A 335 12.46 -17.32 -28.32
N TRP A 336 11.80 -16.83 -29.38
CA TRP A 336 11.57 -15.38 -29.56
C TRP A 336 10.82 -14.77 -28.38
N CYS A 337 9.72 -15.39 -27.93
CA CYS A 337 8.95 -14.88 -26.78
C CYS A 337 9.80 -14.79 -25.50
N ARG A 338 10.70 -15.75 -25.27
CA ARG A 338 11.64 -15.75 -24.13
C ARG A 338 12.76 -14.72 -24.31
N GLN A 339 13.33 -14.60 -25.50
CA GLN A 339 14.33 -13.58 -25.86
C GLN A 339 13.77 -12.18 -25.61
N LEU A 340 12.56 -11.90 -26.11
CA LEU A 340 11.85 -10.65 -25.90
C LEU A 340 11.56 -10.42 -24.41
N THR A 341 10.96 -11.38 -23.70
CA THR A 341 10.67 -11.25 -22.26
C THR A 341 11.94 -10.99 -21.43
N SER A 342 13.09 -11.55 -21.84
CA SER A 342 14.39 -11.30 -21.22
C SER A 342 14.93 -9.91 -21.57
N GLY A 343 14.83 -9.49 -22.83
CA GLY A 343 15.22 -8.15 -23.29
C GLY A 343 14.42 -7.06 -22.57
N TYR A 344 13.10 -7.20 -22.51
CA TYR A 344 12.17 -6.37 -21.73
C TYR A 344 12.30 -6.55 -20.20
N ARG A 345 13.41 -7.12 -19.71
CA ARG A 345 13.81 -7.14 -18.29
C ARG A 345 15.23 -6.64 -18.09
N GLY A 346 16.14 -6.95 -19.01
CA GLY A 346 17.54 -6.52 -18.94
C GLY A 346 17.80 -5.10 -19.44
N ASP A 347 17.13 -4.67 -20.52
CA ASP A 347 17.53 -3.45 -21.23
C ASP A 347 16.98 -2.14 -20.67
N TRP A 348 15.95 -2.21 -19.83
CA TRP A 348 15.37 -1.07 -19.09
C TRP A 348 15.75 -1.09 -17.61
N ASP A 349 16.90 -1.68 -17.25
CA ASP A 349 17.40 -1.72 -15.88
C ASP A 349 17.29 -0.32 -15.22
N PRO A 350 16.49 -0.17 -14.13
CA PRO A 350 16.30 1.11 -13.48
C PRO A 350 17.57 1.75 -12.91
N ALA A 351 18.64 0.97 -12.70
CA ALA A 351 19.92 1.47 -12.22
C ALA A 351 20.78 2.11 -13.34
N THR A 352 20.55 1.77 -14.61
CA THR A 352 21.38 2.25 -15.74
C THR A 352 20.61 2.98 -16.84
N TYR A 353 19.42 2.51 -17.24
CA TYR A 353 18.62 3.14 -18.29
C TYR A 353 17.96 4.43 -17.79
N MET A 354 17.28 4.38 -16.65
CA MET A 354 16.50 5.51 -16.14
C MET A 354 17.35 6.75 -15.77
N PRO A 355 18.53 6.63 -15.13
CA PRO A 355 19.40 7.79 -14.91
C PRO A 355 19.91 8.43 -16.21
N ALA A 356 19.98 7.64 -17.29
CA ALA A 356 20.46 8.07 -18.60
C ALA A 356 19.37 8.66 -19.51
N LEU A 357 18.08 8.63 -19.14
CA LEU A 357 16.95 9.10 -19.96
C LEU A 357 17.21 10.44 -20.67
N ARG A 358 17.68 11.46 -19.92
CA ARG A 358 17.96 12.79 -20.48
C ARG A 358 19.02 12.75 -21.59
N SER A 359 20.10 12.00 -21.42
CA SER A 359 21.12 11.79 -22.47
C SER A 359 20.60 10.90 -23.61
N ILE A 360 19.85 9.84 -23.32
CA ILE A 360 19.24 8.97 -24.34
C ILE A 360 18.36 9.80 -25.28
N TYR A 361 17.49 10.66 -24.74
CA TYR A 361 16.61 11.52 -25.53
C TYR A 361 17.34 12.68 -26.22
N ARG A 362 18.37 13.26 -25.60
CA ARG A 362 19.25 14.24 -26.23
C ARG A 362 19.91 13.64 -27.48
N VAL A 363 20.59 12.50 -27.32
CA VAL A 363 21.30 11.80 -28.40
C VAL A 363 20.31 11.29 -29.47
N HIS A 364 19.12 10.84 -29.10
CA HIS A 364 18.05 10.55 -30.07
C HIS A 364 17.68 11.79 -30.88
N GLY A 365 17.35 12.92 -30.22
CA GLY A 365 16.98 14.16 -30.91
C GLY A 365 18.04 14.64 -31.90
N GLU A 366 19.31 14.62 -31.49
CA GLU A 366 20.46 14.93 -32.34
C GLU A 366 20.57 13.97 -33.54
N THR A 367 20.40 12.66 -33.31
CA THR A 367 20.47 11.63 -34.37
C THR A 367 19.33 11.78 -35.38
N LEU A 368 18.10 12.03 -34.91
CA LEU A 368 16.92 12.23 -35.77
C LEU A 368 17.09 13.49 -36.64
N ALA A 369 17.64 14.58 -36.08
CA ALA A 369 17.93 15.81 -36.81
C ALA A 369 19.08 15.63 -37.83
N ALA A 370 20.14 14.90 -37.47
CA ALA A 370 21.24 14.58 -38.38
C ALA A 370 20.78 13.71 -39.56
N LEU A 371 19.92 12.71 -39.29
CA LEU A 371 19.31 11.87 -40.34
C LEU A 371 18.45 12.70 -41.30
N ALA A 372 17.59 13.59 -40.79
CA ALA A 372 16.79 14.50 -41.62
C ALA A 372 17.68 15.44 -42.50
N SER A 373 18.79 15.92 -41.94
CA SER A 373 19.75 16.79 -42.63
C SER A 373 20.60 16.06 -43.68
N SER A 374 20.74 14.74 -43.59
CA SER A 374 21.71 13.96 -44.37
C SER A 374 21.39 13.79 -45.86
N GLY A 375 20.15 14.06 -46.28
CA GLY A 375 19.68 13.91 -47.67
C GLY A 375 19.68 12.47 -48.21
N VAL A 376 20.04 11.47 -47.40
CA VAL A 376 20.08 10.06 -47.82
C VAL A 376 18.65 9.54 -47.96
N ALA A 377 18.23 9.28 -49.20
CA ALA A 377 16.96 8.63 -49.53
C ALA A 377 16.95 7.16 -49.07
N ARG A 378 16.77 6.92 -47.77
CA ARG A 378 16.52 5.58 -47.22
C ARG A 378 15.11 5.12 -47.63
N PRO A 379 14.93 3.84 -48.01
CA PRO A 379 13.59 3.29 -48.20
C PRO A 379 12.77 3.47 -46.91
N PRO A 380 11.49 3.85 -47.03
CA PRO A 380 10.60 4.07 -45.90
C PRO A 380 10.49 2.91 -44.90
N ALA A 381 10.89 3.12 -43.63
CA ALA A 381 10.58 2.17 -42.55
C ALA A 381 9.07 2.11 -42.26
N SER A 382 8.51 0.90 -42.20
CA SER A 382 7.08 0.58 -42.03
C SER A 382 6.83 -0.40 -40.88
N ASN A 383 7.74 -0.46 -39.92
CA ASN A 383 7.74 -1.39 -38.79
C ASN A 383 6.59 -1.06 -37.83
N VAL A 384 5.85 -2.07 -37.37
CA VAL A 384 4.65 -1.87 -36.55
C VAL A 384 5.01 -1.57 -35.10
N THR A 385 4.71 -0.34 -34.66
CA THR A 385 4.88 0.13 -33.28
C THR A 385 3.93 -0.63 -32.34
N VAL A 386 4.40 -1.58 -31.51
CA VAL A 386 3.53 -2.32 -30.56
C VAL A 386 3.44 -1.76 -29.13
N SER A 387 2.39 -1.00 -28.78
CA SER A 387 2.26 -0.30 -27.48
C SER A 387 1.35 -1.04 -26.46
N SER A 388 1.86 -1.40 -25.28
CA SER A 388 1.08 -2.04 -24.20
C SER A 388 0.51 -1.04 -23.20
N LEU A 389 -0.81 -1.01 -23.04
CA LEU A 389 -1.49 -0.28 -21.97
C LEU A 389 -1.76 -1.16 -20.73
N GLY A 390 -1.52 -2.48 -20.83
CA GLY A 390 -1.82 -3.44 -19.77
C GLY A 390 -3.33 -3.53 -19.45
N VAL A 391 -3.68 -3.50 -18.16
CA VAL A 391 -5.06 -3.68 -17.67
C VAL A 391 -5.68 -2.33 -17.32
N ILE A 392 -6.56 -1.84 -18.20
CA ILE A 392 -7.19 -0.51 -18.11
C ILE A 392 -8.10 -0.39 -16.87
N ASP A 393 -8.68 -1.49 -16.38
CA ASP A 393 -9.47 -1.53 -15.15
C ASP A 393 -8.73 -0.98 -13.91
N GLY A 394 -7.40 -0.92 -13.93
CA GLY A 394 -6.57 -0.32 -12.88
C GLY A 394 -6.46 1.21 -12.93
N TYR A 395 -6.82 1.82 -14.07
CA TYR A 395 -6.75 3.27 -14.33
C TYR A 395 -8.13 3.89 -14.58
N LEU A 396 -9.13 3.11 -15.02
CA LEU A 396 -10.49 3.53 -15.32
C LEU A 396 -11.52 2.55 -14.73
N ARG A 397 -12.23 2.99 -13.69
CA ARG A 397 -13.23 2.19 -12.98
C ARG A 397 -14.51 1.99 -13.81
N ALA A 398 -15.27 0.96 -13.44
CA ALA A 398 -16.52 0.63 -14.14
C ALA A 398 -17.67 1.54 -13.71
N ASP A 399 -17.69 1.94 -12.45
CA ASP A 399 -18.84 2.54 -11.78
C ASP A 399 -18.36 3.72 -10.92
N HIS A 400 -19.00 4.87 -11.13
CA HIS A 400 -18.78 6.12 -10.44
C HIS A 400 -20.06 6.60 -9.74
N GLY A 401 -20.95 5.68 -9.38
CA GLY A 401 -22.20 5.94 -8.66
C GLY A 401 -23.33 6.38 -9.61
N ALA A 402 -23.20 7.56 -10.21
CA ALA A 402 -24.19 8.12 -11.14
C ALA A 402 -23.92 7.78 -12.63
N VAL A 403 -22.67 7.40 -12.94
CA VAL A 403 -22.18 7.12 -14.29
C VAL A 403 -21.42 5.79 -14.29
N ARG A 404 -21.74 4.93 -15.24
CA ARG A 404 -21.04 3.67 -15.50
C ARG A 404 -20.32 3.74 -16.85
N VAL A 405 -19.07 3.29 -16.92
CA VAL A 405 -18.30 3.17 -18.17
C VAL A 405 -18.45 1.76 -18.73
N ASP A 406 -19.17 1.64 -19.84
CA ASP A 406 -19.49 0.35 -20.47
C ASP A 406 -18.46 -0.06 -21.54
N ALA A 407 -17.90 0.91 -22.28
CA ALA A 407 -16.90 0.64 -23.31
C ALA A 407 -15.75 1.67 -23.25
N PHE A 408 -14.56 1.23 -23.64
CA PHE A 408 -13.33 2.02 -23.69
C PHE A 408 -12.61 1.76 -25.02
N HIS A 409 -12.06 2.81 -25.62
CA HIS A 409 -11.19 2.72 -26.78
C HIS A 409 -10.14 3.84 -26.72
N LEU A 410 -8.88 3.49 -26.96
CA LEU A 410 -7.79 4.42 -27.17
C LEU A 410 -7.43 4.42 -28.66
N GLY A 411 -7.02 5.58 -29.17
CA GLY A 411 -6.09 5.62 -30.29
C GLY A 411 -5.20 6.87 -30.30
N SER A 412 -4.38 6.98 -31.33
CA SER A 412 -3.45 8.06 -31.61
C SER A 412 -3.54 8.50 -33.07
N ALA A 413 -3.33 9.79 -33.32
CA ALA A 413 -3.41 10.37 -34.66
C ALA A 413 -2.13 10.07 -35.46
N ILE A 414 -2.07 8.90 -36.08
CA ILE A 414 -0.94 8.49 -36.93
C ILE A 414 -1.01 9.22 -38.28
N MET A 415 -0.11 10.20 -38.48
CA MET A 415 0.05 10.90 -39.77
C MET A 415 1.09 10.25 -40.68
N GLY A 416 1.97 9.40 -40.13
CA GLY A 416 3.02 8.73 -40.89
C GLY A 416 2.60 7.38 -41.44
N ARG A 417 3.53 6.74 -42.13
CA ARG A 417 3.50 5.35 -42.61
C ARG A 417 3.79 4.29 -41.53
N GLN A 418 3.99 4.69 -40.28
CA GLN A 418 4.34 3.78 -39.21
C GLN A 418 3.08 3.50 -38.38
N PRO A 419 2.46 2.32 -38.50
CA PRO A 419 1.24 2.00 -37.76
C PRO A 419 1.58 1.65 -36.31
N THR A 420 0.60 1.85 -35.41
CA THR A 420 0.73 1.55 -33.98
C THR A 420 -0.30 0.54 -33.53
N LEU A 421 0.16 -0.66 -33.18
CA LEU A 421 -0.60 -1.73 -32.55
C LEU A 421 -0.66 -1.54 -31.04
N TYR A 422 -1.78 -1.01 -30.55
CA TYR A 422 -2.11 -0.94 -29.14
C TYR A 422 -2.66 -2.27 -28.60
N ILE A 423 -2.24 -2.66 -27.40
CA ILE A 423 -2.70 -3.86 -26.68
C ILE A 423 -3.20 -3.46 -25.30
N TRP A 424 -4.42 -3.89 -24.97
CA TRP A 424 -4.96 -3.68 -23.62
C TRP A 424 -5.97 -4.75 -23.20
N THR A 425 -6.18 -4.86 -21.89
CA THR A 425 -7.32 -5.59 -21.31
C THR A 425 -8.28 -4.60 -20.68
N PHE A 426 -9.57 -4.69 -21.02
CA PHE A 426 -10.65 -3.92 -20.38
C PHE A 426 -11.81 -4.85 -20.02
N ARG A 427 -12.25 -4.83 -18.75
CA ARG A 427 -13.37 -5.65 -18.21
C ARG A 427 -13.20 -7.17 -18.46
N GLY A 428 -11.97 -7.63 -18.57
CA GLY A 428 -11.59 -9.02 -18.87
C GLY A 428 -11.52 -9.38 -20.36
N SER A 429 -11.77 -8.45 -21.27
CA SER A 429 -11.54 -8.63 -22.72
C SER A 429 -10.18 -8.07 -23.09
N LEU A 430 -9.32 -8.90 -23.67
CA LEU A 430 -8.09 -8.48 -24.36
C LEU A 430 -8.50 -7.85 -25.71
N THR A 431 -7.83 -6.77 -26.11
CA THR A 431 -8.11 -6.03 -27.34
C THR A 431 -6.79 -5.63 -28.00
N PHE A 432 -6.72 -5.82 -29.33
CA PHE A 432 -5.66 -5.34 -30.20
C PHE A 432 -6.25 -4.25 -31.11
N SER A 433 -5.60 -3.09 -31.21
CA SER A 433 -6.04 -2.01 -32.10
C SER A 433 -4.86 -1.43 -32.86
N VAL A 434 -4.89 -1.48 -34.19
CA VAL A 434 -3.87 -0.87 -35.04
C VAL A 434 -4.36 0.48 -35.53
N ASP A 435 -3.66 1.54 -35.16
CA ASP A 435 -3.84 2.88 -35.70
C ASP A 435 -2.88 3.12 -36.86
N TYR A 436 -3.39 3.69 -37.95
CA TYR A 436 -2.64 3.84 -39.19
C TYR A 436 -3.16 5.04 -39.99
N ASN A 437 -2.45 5.39 -41.07
CA ASN A 437 -2.88 6.41 -42.02
C ASN A 437 -3.36 5.74 -43.31
N GLU A 438 -4.58 6.07 -43.76
CA GLU A 438 -5.18 5.49 -44.97
C GLU A 438 -4.42 5.81 -46.27
N ALA A 439 -3.55 6.82 -46.26
CA ALA A 439 -2.67 7.13 -47.39
C ALA A 439 -1.56 6.08 -47.62
N TYR A 440 -1.27 5.24 -46.61
CA TYR A 440 -0.19 4.24 -46.66
C TYR A 440 -0.69 2.79 -46.54
N PHE A 441 -1.80 2.54 -45.84
CA PHE A 441 -2.36 1.19 -45.68
C PHE A 441 -3.87 1.18 -45.90
N SER A 442 -4.38 0.11 -46.52
CA SER A 442 -5.83 -0.11 -46.65
C SER A 442 -6.41 -0.77 -45.38
N ALA A 443 -7.72 -0.69 -45.20
CA ALA A 443 -8.39 -1.33 -44.06
C ALA A 443 -8.30 -2.87 -44.13
N GLU A 444 -8.38 -3.42 -45.33
CA GLU A 444 -8.25 -4.85 -45.62
C GLU A 444 -6.84 -5.35 -45.28
N GLN A 445 -5.81 -4.56 -45.59
CA GLN A 445 -4.42 -4.91 -45.29
C GLN A 445 -4.15 -4.98 -43.78
N ILE A 446 -4.65 -3.98 -43.02
CA ILE A 446 -4.49 -3.96 -41.57
C ILE A 446 -5.38 -5.02 -40.89
N ALA A 447 -6.54 -5.34 -41.46
CA ALA A 447 -7.36 -6.47 -41.01
C ALA A 447 -6.62 -7.81 -41.20
N ALA A 448 -6.04 -8.06 -42.38
CA ALA A 448 -5.26 -9.27 -42.65
C ALA A 448 -4.03 -9.40 -41.73
N PHE A 449 -3.36 -8.29 -41.40
CA PHE A 449 -2.27 -8.27 -40.42
C PHE A 449 -2.74 -8.67 -39.01
N LEU A 450 -3.86 -8.12 -38.54
CA LEU A 450 -4.46 -8.50 -37.25
C LEU A 450 -4.92 -9.96 -37.25
N GLU A 451 -5.54 -10.43 -38.32
CA GLU A 451 -5.92 -11.84 -38.51
C GLU A 451 -4.70 -12.76 -38.42
N SER A 452 -3.60 -12.42 -39.10
CA SER A 452 -2.33 -13.16 -39.04
C SER A 452 -1.76 -13.23 -37.62
N ILE A 453 -1.79 -12.13 -36.86
CA ILE A 453 -1.40 -12.14 -35.44
C ILE A 453 -2.30 -13.09 -34.63
N THR A 454 -3.63 -12.99 -34.78
CA THR A 454 -4.56 -13.84 -34.02
C THR A 454 -4.45 -15.31 -34.38
N GLY A 455 -4.22 -15.63 -35.66
CA GLY A 455 -4.00 -16.99 -36.16
C GLY A 455 -2.68 -17.59 -35.65
N CYS A 456 -1.60 -16.81 -35.66
CA CYS A 456 -0.32 -17.21 -35.06
C CYS A 456 -0.48 -17.52 -33.56
N LEU A 457 -1.09 -16.62 -32.78
CA LEU A 457 -1.35 -16.84 -31.37
C LEU A 457 -2.24 -18.06 -31.12
N SER A 458 -3.27 -18.28 -31.95
CA SER A 458 -4.18 -19.43 -31.84
C SER A 458 -3.50 -20.77 -32.17
N LYS A 459 -2.59 -20.77 -33.15
CA LYS A 459 -1.77 -21.93 -33.51
C LYS A 459 -0.77 -22.28 -32.41
N GLU A 460 -0.04 -21.28 -31.90
CA GLU A 460 1.06 -21.50 -30.96
C GLU A 460 0.59 -21.68 -29.51
N LEU A 461 -0.46 -20.97 -29.07
CA LEU A 461 -0.91 -20.94 -27.66
C LEU A 461 -2.18 -21.74 -27.38
N GLY A 462 -2.89 -22.19 -28.41
CA GLY A 462 -4.18 -22.89 -28.32
C GLY A 462 -5.37 -22.02 -28.79
N PRO A 463 -6.55 -22.62 -29.02
CA PRO A 463 -7.65 -21.98 -29.74
C PRO A 463 -8.15 -20.69 -29.06
N VAL A 464 -8.16 -19.59 -29.80
CA VAL A 464 -8.63 -18.28 -29.31
C VAL A 464 -9.94 -17.90 -30.00
N SER A 465 -11.05 -17.86 -29.27
CA SER A 465 -12.33 -17.35 -29.81
C SER A 465 -12.41 -15.82 -29.75
N ILE A 466 -12.46 -15.19 -30.93
CA ILE A 466 -12.79 -13.77 -31.08
C ILE A 466 -14.24 -13.55 -30.61
N TYR A 467 -14.55 -12.36 -30.06
CA TYR A 467 -15.91 -12.05 -29.63
C TYR A 467 -16.82 -11.80 -30.85
N GLU A 468 -17.95 -12.49 -30.91
CA GLU A 468 -19.09 -12.15 -31.78
C GLU A 468 -20.11 -11.36 -30.95
N ASP A 469 -20.62 -10.24 -31.47
CA ASP A 469 -21.71 -9.54 -30.79
C ASP A 469 -23.04 -10.32 -30.95
N LYS A 470 -24.06 -9.97 -30.16
CA LYS A 470 -25.35 -10.67 -30.11
C LYS A 470 -26.10 -10.76 -31.45
N ASP A 471 -25.69 -9.97 -32.43
CA ASP A 471 -26.25 -9.95 -33.79
C ASP A 471 -25.50 -10.89 -34.77
N GLY A 472 -24.58 -11.74 -34.28
CA GLY A 472 -23.93 -12.79 -35.08
C GLY A 472 -22.88 -12.29 -36.07
N VAL A 473 -22.32 -11.10 -35.82
CA VAL A 473 -21.20 -10.54 -36.58
C VAL A 473 -19.94 -10.70 -35.73
N PRO A 474 -18.87 -11.36 -36.22
CA PRO A 474 -17.57 -11.32 -35.54
C PRO A 474 -17.11 -9.86 -35.45
N VAL A 475 -16.41 -9.48 -34.38
CA VAL A 475 -15.82 -8.12 -34.27
C VAL A 475 -14.57 -7.99 -35.16
N ALA A 476 -14.69 -8.46 -36.41
CA ALA A 476 -14.09 -7.83 -37.57
C ALA A 476 -15.03 -6.68 -38.00
N SER A 477 -14.47 -5.50 -38.22
CA SER A 477 -15.20 -4.27 -38.56
C SER A 477 -16.10 -3.67 -37.45
N TYR A 478 -15.46 -2.91 -36.56
CA TYR A 478 -15.92 -1.51 -36.47
C TYR A 478 -15.77 -0.91 -37.87
N HIS A 479 -16.85 -0.90 -38.67
CA HIS A 479 -16.77 -0.45 -40.07
C HIS A 479 -16.04 0.90 -40.19
N ALA A 480 -15.18 1.00 -41.19
CA ALA A 480 -14.60 2.27 -41.59
C ALA A 480 -15.71 3.32 -41.74
N VAL A 481 -15.48 4.52 -41.18
CA VAL A 481 -16.38 5.66 -41.37
C VAL A 481 -16.65 5.80 -42.87
N PRO A 482 -17.90 5.79 -43.34
CA PRO A 482 -18.20 5.82 -44.76
C PRO A 482 -17.48 6.99 -45.45
N GLN A 483 -16.83 6.71 -46.58
CA GLN A 483 -15.97 7.62 -47.35
C GLN A 483 -16.63 8.95 -47.81
N LYS A 484 -17.92 9.15 -47.51
CA LYS A 484 -18.78 10.24 -48.02
C LYS A 484 -19.69 10.90 -46.98
N THR A 485 -19.52 10.64 -45.69
CA THR A 485 -20.27 11.38 -44.64
C THR A 485 -19.61 12.72 -44.33
N ASP A 486 -20.40 13.80 -44.30
CA ASP A 486 -19.93 15.16 -43.98
C ASP A 486 -19.18 15.18 -42.63
N ILE A 487 -17.88 15.47 -42.69
CA ILE A 487 -17.04 15.60 -41.50
C ILE A 487 -17.45 16.89 -40.78
N GLN A 488 -18.17 16.76 -39.67
CA GLN A 488 -18.54 17.91 -38.83
C GLN A 488 -17.28 18.53 -38.22
N THR A 489 -16.90 19.69 -38.74
CA THR A 489 -15.79 20.49 -38.21
C THR A 489 -16.22 21.16 -36.90
N LEU A 490 -15.38 21.05 -35.88
CA LEU A 490 -15.58 21.76 -34.61
C LEU A 490 -15.39 23.28 -34.81
N PRO A 491 -15.95 24.14 -33.93
CA PRO A 491 -15.72 25.58 -33.98
C PRO A 491 -14.22 25.93 -33.93
N PRO A 492 -13.78 26.96 -34.69
CA PRO A 492 -12.42 27.47 -34.62
C PRO A 492 -12.11 28.06 -33.23
N GLU A 493 -10.87 27.90 -32.79
CA GLU A 493 -10.36 28.41 -31.51
C GLU A 493 -10.41 29.95 -31.50
N ALA A 494 -10.99 30.54 -30.46
CA ALA A 494 -11.13 32.00 -30.36
C ALA A 494 -9.76 32.66 -30.08
N PRO A 495 -9.42 33.78 -30.73
CA PRO A 495 -8.17 34.48 -30.44
C PRO A 495 -8.23 35.14 -29.06
N GLU A 496 -7.33 34.75 -28.16
CA GLU A 496 -7.17 35.41 -26.86
C GLU A 496 -6.72 36.86 -27.05
N LYS A 497 -7.61 37.81 -26.73
CA LYS A 497 -7.24 39.21 -26.53
C LYS A 497 -6.70 39.39 -25.11
N CYS A 498 -5.40 39.14 -24.93
CA CYS A 498 -4.68 39.75 -23.81
C CYS A 498 -4.60 41.27 -24.03
N SER A 499 -4.96 42.04 -23.01
CA SER A 499 -4.81 43.49 -23.01
C SER A 499 -3.34 43.86 -22.82
N GLU A 500 -2.70 44.33 -23.89
CA GLU A 500 -1.36 44.93 -23.81
C GLU A 500 -1.38 46.19 -22.93
N PRO A 501 -0.43 46.34 -21.98
CA PRO A 501 -0.10 47.64 -21.43
C PRO A 501 0.79 48.41 -22.42
N SER A 502 0.45 49.68 -22.67
CA SER A 502 1.10 50.54 -23.67
C SER A 502 2.62 50.69 -23.47
N PRO A 503 3.43 50.78 -24.55
CA PRO A 503 4.88 50.78 -24.45
C PRO A 503 5.44 52.12 -23.93
N GLN A 504 6.38 52.07 -23.00
CA GLN A 504 7.36 53.14 -22.78
C GLN A 504 8.73 52.75 -23.32
N SER A 505 9.41 53.76 -23.85
CA SER A 505 10.56 53.66 -24.75
C SER A 505 11.90 53.36 -24.05
N VAL A 506 12.66 52.40 -24.57
CA VAL A 506 14.14 52.44 -24.55
C VAL A 506 14.70 51.94 -25.90
N SER A 507 15.55 52.78 -26.51
CA SER A 507 16.38 52.54 -27.71
C SER A 507 17.62 51.69 -27.32
N THR A 508 18.32 50.87 -28.13
CA THR A 508 18.67 50.94 -29.56
C THR A 508 19.34 49.63 -30.07
N ALA A 509 18.92 49.08 -31.23
CA ALA A 509 19.69 48.44 -32.35
C ALA A 509 20.82 47.35 -32.15
N PRO A 510 21.35 46.69 -33.21
CA PRO A 510 20.65 45.72 -34.10
C PRO A 510 21.50 44.45 -34.52
N SER A 511 20.96 43.62 -35.43
CA SER A 511 21.60 42.53 -36.25
C SER A 511 21.79 41.15 -35.57
N GLN A 512 21.70 39.98 -36.25
CA GLN A 512 21.36 39.66 -37.65
C GLN A 512 20.86 38.19 -37.82
N ASP A 513 20.05 37.95 -38.87
CA ASP A 513 19.72 36.71 -39.64
C ASP A 513 19.93 35.28 -39.08
N GLY A 514 18.94 34.39 -39.30
CA GLY A 514 19.07 32.93 -39.16
C GLY A 514 17.77 32.14 -39.34
N SER A 515 17.64 31.39 -40.46
CA SER A 515 16.41 30.72 -40.92
C SER A 515 16.28 29.24 -40.54
N ALA A 516 15.02 28.77 -40.32
CA ALA A 516 14.50 27.43 -40.73
C ALA A 516 15.20 26.13 -40.19
N GLU A 517 14.64 24.91 -40.22
CA GLU A 517 13.25 24.43 -40.24
C GLU A 517 13.17 22.99 -39.63
N THR A 518 11.96 22.67 -39.20
CA THR A 518 11.26 21.39 -38.92
C THR A 518 11.87 20.00 -39.25
N ALA A 519 11.39 19.01 -38.46
CA ALA A 519 11.29 17.55 -38.68
C ALA A 519 12.55 16.71 -38.36
N VAL A 520 12.56 15.75 -37.44
CA VAL A 520 11.62 14.65 -37.05
C VAL A 520 11.77 13.38 -37.90
N VAL A 521 12.12 12.32 -37.18
CA VAL A 521 11.89 10.91 -37.53
C VAL A 521 11.19 10.24 -36.32
N THR A 522 10.42 9.19 -36.58
CA THR A 522 9.65 8.33 -35.65
C THR A 522 10.28 6.92 -35.66
N VAL A 523 10.14 5.95 -34.73
CA VAL A 523 9.65 5.72 -33.34
C VAL A 523 9.45 4.18 -33.25
N GLY A 524 9.10 3.61 -32.08
CA GLY A 524 7.97 2.66 -31.98
C GLY A 524 8.18 1.14 -31.75
N ASP A 525 7.92 0.62 -30.52
CA ASP A 525 6.88 -0.36 -30.12
C ASP A 525 7.12 -1.92 -29.75
N SER A 526 7.11 -2.42 -28.49
CA SER A 526 7.48 -3.79 -27.94
C SER A 526 7.09 -4.05 -26.41
N LEU A 527 7.29 -5.17 -25.68
CA LEU A 527 6.20 -5.62 -24.74
C LEU A 527 6.39 -6.47 -23.39
N ASP A 528 6.29 -5.82 -22.20
CA ASP A 528 5.93 -6.28 -20.78
C ASP A 528 6.82 -7.17 -19.83
N SER A 529 6.88 -6.79 -18.53
CA SER A 529 6.23 -7.56 -17.41
C SER A 529 6.00 -6.80 -16.07
N LYS A 530 4.73 -6.66 -15.63
CA LYS A 530 4.15 -6.44 -14.25
C LYS A 530 4.95 -5.71 -13.15
N GLN A 531 4.38 -4.65 -12.54
CA GLN A 531 4.69 -4.27 -11.15
C GLN A 531 3.56 -3.51 -10.39
N ASP A 532 3.71 -3.44 -9.06
CA ASP A 532 2.73 -3.04 -8.04
C ASP A 532 2.50 -1.51 -7.88
N SER A 533 1.42 -1.15 -7.17
CA SER A 533 1.00 0.25 -6.95
C SER A 533 1.36 0.83 -5.59
N GLU A 534 1.98 2.02 -5.56
CA GLU A 534 2.35 2.76 -4.35
C GLU A 534 1.18 3.54 -3.66
N PRO A 535 1.35 3.99 -2.39
CA PRO A 535 0.24 4.37 -1.53
C PRO A 535 0.13 5.85 -1.08
N GLN A 536 -0.99 6.50 -1.43
CA GLN A 536 -1.53 7.68 -0.72
C GLN A 536 -1.83 7.42 0.77
N TYR A 537 -1.42 8.33 1.67
CA TYR A 537 -1.56 8.26 3.14
C TYR A 537 -2.53 9.32 3.70
N VAL A 538 -3.05 9.11 4.91
CA VAL A 538 -4.03 10.01 5.56
C VAL A 538 -3.31 11.18 6.27
N THR A 539 -3.82 12.41 6.14
CA THR A 539 -3.22 13.62 6.73
C THR A 539 -4.26 14.47 7.49
N GLY A 540 -3.79 15.47 8.25
CA GLY A 540 -4.62 16.45 8.94
C GLY A 540 -5.44 15.91 10.12
N TYR A 541 -6.59 16.54 10.40
CA TYR A 541 -7.48 16.18 11.50
C TYR A 541 -8.01 14.73 11.41
N LYS A 542 -8.13 14.19 10.20
CA LYS A 542 -8.52 12.79 9.96
C LYS A 542 -7.47 11.81 10.48
N LEU A 543 -6.19 12.10 10.26
CA LEU A 543 -5.11 11.31 10.85
C LEU A 543 -5.10 11.42 12.39
N ALA A 544 -5.31 12.61 12.95
CA ALA A 544 -5.37 12.80 14.39
C ALA A 544 -6.53 12.02 15.05
N GLY A 545 -7.73 12.07 14.46
CA GLY A 545 -8.90 11.30 14.93
C GLY A 545 -8.68 9.79 14.84
N LEU A 546 -8.08 9.32 13.74
CA LEU A 546 -7.78 7.89 13.54
C LEU A 546 -6.71 7.38 14.52
N VAL A 547 -5.60 8.10 14.71
CA VAL A 547 -4.56 7.75 15.70
C VAL A 547 -5.12 7.78 17.11
N THR A 548 -5.97 8.77 17.45
CA THR A 548 -6.63 8.84 18.75
C THR A 548 -7.57 7.65 18.95
N GLY A 549 -8.37 7.27 17.95
CA GLY A 549 -9.23 6.09 18.00
C GLY A 549 -8.46 4.79 18.23
N MET A 550 -7.34 4.58 17.54
CA MET A 550 -6.47 3.42 17.78
C MET A 550 -5.84 3.46 19.18
N THR A 551 -5.43 4.63 19.65
CA THR A 551 -4.85 4.83 20.99
C THR A 551 -5.85 4.55 22.11
N VAL A 552 -7.09 5.04 22.00
CA VAL A 552 -8.18 4.74 22.93
C VAL A 552 -8.49 3.23 22.94
N THR A 553 -8.42 2.58 21.78
CA THR A 553 -8.67 1.13 21.67
C THR A 553 -7.58 0.30 22.35
N VAL A 554 -6.31 0.67 22.18
CA VAL A 554 -5.19 0.02 22.88
C VAL A 554 -5.27 0.27 24.39
N PHE A 555 -5.57 1.51 24.79
CA PHE A 555 -5.81 1.88 26.20
C PHE A 555 -6.92 1.02 26.81
N LEU A 556 -8.05 0.86 26.12
CA LEU A 556 -9.18 0.03 26.55
C LEU A 556 -8.78 -1.43 26.82
N ILE A 557 -8.01 -2.05 25.91
CA ILE A 557 -7.57 -3.45 26.06
C ILE A 557 -6.66 -3.60 27.29
N TYR A 558 -5.71 -2.68 27.47
CA TYR A 558 -4.81 -2.72 28.62
C TYR A 558 -5.51 -2.34 29.93
N LEU A 559 -6.55 -1.51 29.90
CA LEU A 559 -7.40 -1.21 31.04
C LEU A 559 -8.13 -2.47 31.50
N ASP A 560 -8.84 -3.13 30.58
CA ASP A 560 -9.61 -4.35 30.83
C ASP A 560 -8.74 -5.50 31.37
N ASN A 561 -7.55 -5.69 30.82
CA ASN A 561 -6.62 -6.71 31.31
C ASN A 561 -6.09 -6.42 32.73
N SER A 562 -6.07 -5.17 33.17
CA SER A 562 -5.45 -4.80 34.45
C SER A 562 -6.44 -4.47 35.56
N ILE A 563 -7.61 -3.90 35.21
CA ILE A 563 -8.69 -3.56 36.14
C ILE A 563 -9.23 -4.79 36.90
N ILE A 564 -9.09 -5.97 36.30
CA ILE A 564 -9.50 -7.24 36.89
C ILE A 564 -8.61 -7.62 38.07
N SER A 565 -7.30 -7.35 38.02
CA SER A 565 -6.35 -7.77 39.07
C SER A 565 -6.71 -7.29 40.48
N THR A 566 -7.36 -6.13 40.61
CA THR A 566 -7.86 -5.61 41.89
C THR A 566 -9.30 -6.02 42.21
N ALA A 567 -10.08 -6.44 41.21
CA ALA A 567 -11.43 -6.94 41.39
C ALA A 567 -11.48 -8.45 41.69
N THR A 568 -10.47 -9.24 41.26
CA THR A 568 -10.45 -10.70 41.40
C THR A 568 -10.79 -11.20 42.81
N PRO A 569 -10.22 -10.69 43.92
CA PRO A 569 -10.56 -11.19 45.25
C PRO A 569 -12.05 -11.05 45.61
N VAL A 570 -12.69 -9.96 45.17
CA VAL A 570 -14.12 -9.70 45.39
C VAL A 570 -14.98 -10.55 44.46
N ILE A 571 -14.55 -10.75 43.21
CA ILE A 571 -15.20 -11.64 42.25
C ILE A 571 -15.18 -13.09 42.76
N THR A 572 -14.04 -13.58 43.27
CA THR A 572 -13.92 -14.93 43.84
C THR A 572 -14.79 -15.09 45.08
N ALA A 573 -14.94 -14.05 45.92
CA ALA A 573 -15.88 -14.06 47.04
C ALA A 573 -17.36 -14.10 46.58
N ASP A 574 -17.73 -13.36 45.53
CA ASP A 574 -19.12 -13.28 45.01
C ASP A 574 -19.50 -14.55 44.21
N LEU A 575 -18.53 -15.21 43.54
CA LEU A 575 -18.77 -16.33 42.60
C LEU A 575 -18.16 -17.68 43.01
N HIS A 576 -17.49 -17.75 44.17
CA HIS A 576 -17.02 -18.92 44.91
C HIS A 576 -15.93 -19.82 44.26
N GLU A 577 -15.70 -19.76 42.95
CA GLU A 577 -14.48 -20.25 42.28
C GLU A 577 -14.15 -19.36 41.07
N THR A 578 -12.87 -19.21 40.69
CA THR A 578 -12.47 -18.47 39.48
C THR A 578 -11.20 -19.06 38.85
N ALA A 579 -11.32 -19.62 37.65
CA ALA A 579 -10.18 -19.89 36.76
C ALA A 579 -10.07 -18.74 35.74
N ASP A 580 -9.04 -17.90 35.86
CA ASP A 580 -8.90 -16.70 35.03
C ASP A 580 -8.26 -17.04 33.67
N ILE A 581 -9.09 -17.42 32.69
CA ILE A 581 -8.64 -17.88 31.36
C ILE A 581 -8.77 -16.75 30.34
N GLY A 582 -7.69 -16.00 30.14
CA GLY A 582 -7.55 -15.06 29.02
C GLY A 582 -7.16 -15.76 27.72
N CYS A 583 -8.12 -16.03 26.83
CA CYS A 583 -7.86 -16.68 25.53
C CYS A 583 -7.14 -15.76 24.51
N GLY A 584 -5.83 -15.58 24.66
CA GLY A 584 -4.98 -14.89 23.67
C GLY A 584 -4.75 -15.65 22.35
N SER A 585 -5.15 -16.93 22.27
CA SER A 585 -4.84 -17.87 21.19
C SER A 585 -5.37 -17.48 19.79
N LEU A 586 -6.32 -16.54 19.70
CA LEU A 586 -6.97 -16.12 18.45
C LEU A 586 -6.17 -15.08 17.64
N GLN A 587 -5.08 -14.55 18.18
CA GLN A 587 -4.32 -13.44 17.57
C GLN A 587 -3.78 -13.70 16.16
N PRO A 588 -3.21 -14.88 15.82
CA PRO A 588 -2.76 -15.18 14.46
C PRO A 588 -3.92 -15.24 13.45
N MET A 589 -5.09 -15.74 13.86
CA MET A 589 -6.29 -15.78 13.00
C MET A 589 -6.82 -14.37 12.69
N ALA A 590 -6.74 -13.45 13.67
CA ALA A 590 -7.12 -12.06 13.44
C ALA A 590 -6.23 -11.38 12.38
N GLY A 591 -4.92 -11.66 12.36
CA GLY A 591 -4.01 -11.18 11.31
C GLY A 591 -4.43 -11.62 9.90
N LYS A 592 -4.87 -12.87 9.73
CA LYS A 592 -5.44 -13.35 8.45
C LYS A 592 -6.76 -12.64 8.12
N LEU A 593 -7.65 -12.38 9.09
CA LEU A 593 -8.92 -11.68 8.84
C LEU A 593 -8.74 -10.24 8.30
N TYR A 594 -7.79 -9.46 8.84
CA TYR A 594 -7.44 -8.14 8.30
C TYR A 594 -6.79 -8.18 6.91
N THR A 595 -6.30 -9.34 6.48
CA THR A 595 -5.74 -9.56 5.14
C THR A 595 -6.84 -9.83 4.11
N PHE A 596 -7.92 -10.53 4.47
CA PHE A 596 -8.99 -10.91 3.53
C PHE A 596 -10.20 -9.95 3.46
N PHE A 597 -10.49 -9.21 4.53
CA PHE A 597 -11.67 -8.33 4.62
C PHE A 597 -11.31 -6.87 4.87
N ARG A 598 -12.23 -5.97 4.52
CA ARG A 598 -12.12 -4.52 4.75
C ARG A 598 -11.82 -4.22 6.22
N LYS A 599 -10.69 -3.55 6.47
CA LYS A 599 -10.09 -3.37 7.80
C LYS A 599 -11.03 -2.65 8.75
N LYS A 600 -11.80 -1.67 8.25
CA LYS A 600 -12.81 -0.93 9.03
C LYS A 600 -13.92 -1.85 9.54
N PHE A 601 -14.42 -2.76 8.71
CA PHE A 601 -15.48 -3.71 9.10
C PHE A 601 -14.98 -4.78 10.09
N VAL A 602 -13.77 -5.32 9.84
CA VAL A 602 -13.12 -6.26 10.76
C VAL A 602 -12.90 -5.63 12.14
N PHE A 603 -12.40 -4.38 12.17
CA PHE A 603 -12.24 -3.62 13.40
C PHE A 603 -13.55 -3.42 14.17
N PHE A 604 -14.62 -2.97 13.51
CA PHE A 604 -15.93 -2.84 14.17
C PHE A 604 -16.50 -4.18 14.65
N THR A 605 -16.25 -5.28 13.92
CA THR A 605 -16.67 -6.62 14.34
C THR A 605 -15.97 -7.04 15.63
N PHE A 606 -14.64 -6.89 15.72
CA PHE A 606 -13.90 -7.18 16.95
C PHE A 606 -14.24 -6.22 18.10
N LEU A 607 -14.53 -4.95 17.81
CA LEU A 607 -15.00 -3.97 18.81
C LEU A 607 -16.35 -4.36 19.40
N PHE A 608 -17.27 -4.81 18.55
CA PHE A 608 -18.57 -5.33 18.97
C PHE A 608 -18.43 -6.61 19.81
N VAL A 609 -17.60 -7.57 19.37
CA VAL A 609 -17.33 -8.81 20.13
C VAL A 609 -16.72 -8.50 21.50
N PHE A 610 -15.77 -7.56 21.58
CA PHE A 610 -15.19 -7.11 22.85
C PHE A 610 -16.23 -6.46 23.79
N ALA A 611 -17.11 -5.60 23.25
CA ALA A 611 -18.19 -4.97 24.00
C ALA A 611 -19.21 -5.99 24.51
N VAL A 612 -19.60 -6.98 23.68
CA VAL A 612 -20.49 -8.09 24.09
C VAL A 612 -19.84 -8.95 25.17
N GLY A 613 -18.57 -9.31 25.04
CA GLY A 613 -17.82 -10.04 26.07
C GLY A 613 -17.78 -9.28 27.41
N SER A 614 -17.49 -7.97 27.36
CA SER A 614 -17.52 -7.09 28.53
C SER A 614 -18.92 -7.05 29.16
N LEU A 615 -19.99 -6.96 28.37
CA LEU A 615 -21.37 -6.96 28.86
C LEU A 615 -21.75 -8.30 29.52
N ILE A 616 -21.30 -9.44 28.97
CA ILE A 616 -21.50 -10.77 29.59
C ILE A 616 -20.80 -10.83 30.96
N CYS A 617 -19.56 -10.32 31.06
CA CYS A 617 -18.85 -10.22 32.34
C CYS A 617 -19.59 -9.32 33.35
N ALA A 618 -20.07 -8.15 32.93
CA ALA A 618 -20.83 -7.22 33.77
C ALA A 618 -22.14 -7.81 34.31
N LEU A 619 -22.79 -8.66 33.50
CA LEU A 619 -24.04 -9.35 33.84
C LEU A 619 -23.83 -10.73 34.47
N ALA A 620 -22.59 -11.15 34.74
CA ALA A 620 -22.31 -12.50 35.19
C ALA A 620 -22.94 -12.82 36.56
N LYS A 621 -23.58 -13.99 36.63
CA LYS A 621 -24.21 -14.56 37.83
C LYS A 621 -23.55 -15.87 38.29
N SER A 622 -22.55 -16.35 37.56
CA SER A 622 -21.80 -17.57 37.87
C SER A 622 -20.39 -17.48 37.29
N SER A 623 -19.45 -18.22 37.89
CA SER A 623 -18.07 -18.27 37.42
C SER A 623 -17.94 -18.75 35.96
N PRO A 624 -18.61 -19.84 35.50
CA PRO A 624 -18.56 -20.24 34.09
C PRO A 624 -19.07 -19.17 33.12
N MET A 625 -20.06 -18.36 33.52
CA MET A 625 -20.56 -17.25 32.72
C MET A 625 -19.53 -16.12 32.62
N LEU A 626 -18.80 -15.82 33.70
CA LEU A 626 -17.70 -14.86 33.68
C LEU A 626 -16.54 -15.34 32.81
N ILE A 627 -16.15 -16.62 32.92
CA ILE A 627 -15.09 -17.23 32.09
C ILE A 627 -15.47 -17.20 30.61
N ALA A 628 -16.73 -17.53 30.27
CA ALA A 628 -17.23 -17.42 28.90
C ALA A 628 -17.20 -15.95 28.40
N GLY A 629 -17.59 -14.99 29.24
CA GLY A 629 -17.48 -13.57 28.93
C GLY A 629 -16.04 -13.12 28.68
N ARG A 630 -15.08 -13.56 29.51
CA ARG A 630 -13.63 -13.31 29.35
C ARG A 630 -13.07 -13.94 28.07
N ALA A 631 -13.51 -15.14 27.70
CA ALA A 631 -13.11 -15.77 26.43
C ALA A 631 -13.61 -14.97 25.22
N VAL A 632 -14.86 -14.48 25.25
CA VAL A 632 -15.42 -13.61 24.20
C VAL A 632 -14.73 -12.25 24.15
N ALA A 633 -14.46 -11.63 25.32
CA ALA A 633 -13.70 -10.38 25.39
C ALA A 633 -12.26 -10.54 24.87
N GLY A 634 -11.57 -11.64 25.23
CA GLY A 634 -10.25 -11.99 24.71
C GLY A 634 -10.23 -12.20 23.20
N ALA A 635 -11.27 -12.84 22.63
CA ALA A 635 -11.45 -12.93 21.19
C ALA A 635 -11.57 -11.53 20.55
N GLY A 636 -12.36 -10.63 21.14
CA GLY A 636 -12.48 -9.24 20.72
C GLY A 636 -11.15 -8.48 20.74
N SER A 637 -10.46 -8.48 21.89
CA SER A 637 -9.20 -7.74 22.09
C SER A 637 -8.07 -8.25 21.18
N SER A 638 -8.04 -9.55 20.87
CA SER A 638 -7.07 -10.16 19.95
C SER A 638 -7.09 -9.51 18.56
N GLY A 639 -8.27 -9.18 18.05
CA GLY A 639 -8.44 -8.53 16.76
C GLY A 639 -8.30 -7.02 16.83
N LEU A 640 -8.79 -6.38 17.89
CA LEU A 640 -8.60 -4.93 18.08
C LEU A 640 -7.12 -4.53 18.11
N MET A 641 -6.26 -5.28 18.80
CA MET A 641 -4.82 -5.00 18.86
C MET A 641 -4.15 -5.15 17.49
N ASN A 642 -4.44 -6.23 16.75
CA ASN A 642 -3.94 -6.42 15.37
C ASN A 642 -4.49 -5.36 14.40
N GLY A 643 -5.73 -4.95 14.59
CA GLY A 643 -6.38 -3.88 13.83
C GLY A 643 -5.69 -2.54 14.01
N ALA A 644 -5.37 -2.17 15.26
CA ALA A 644 -4.66 -0.93 15.58
C ALA A 644 -3.31 -0.83 14.84
N TRP A 645 -2.53 -1.92 14.86
CA TRP A 645 -1.28 -2.01 14.10
C TRP A 645 -1.47 -1.93 12.59
N THR A 646 -2.42 -2.70 12.05
CA THR A 646 -2.67 -2.76 10.59
C THR A 646 -3.19 -1.43 10.06
N ILE A 647 -4.01 -0.73 10.84
CA ILE A 647 -4.58 0.58 10.49
C ILE A 647 -3.50 1.65 10.53
N ILE A 648 -2.69 1.76 11.59
CA ILE A 648 -1.55 2.71 11.64
C ILE A 648 -0.55 2.41 10.52
N GLY A 649 -0.17 1.14 10.35
CA GLY A 649 0.78 0.67 9.35
C GLY A 649 0.36 0.93 7.89
N SER A 650 -0.93 1.18 7.63
CA SER A 650 -1.44 1.54 6.30
C SER A 650 -2.00 2.96 6.18
N SER A 651 -2.15 3.69 7.28
CA SER A 651 -2.59 5.10 7.28
C SER A 651 -1.42 6.09 7.38
N VAL A 652 -0.28 5.66 7.92
CA VAL A 652 0.89 6.50 8.24
C VAL A 652 2.11 6.07 7.40
N PRO A 653 2.91 7.00 6.85
CA PRO A 653 4.18 6.66 6.18
C PRO A 653 5.17 5.98 7.12
N LEU A 654 5.87 4.94 6.65
CA LEU A 654 6.84 4.14 7.42
C LEU A 654 7.77 4.95 8.34
N ALA A 655 8.37 6.04 7.84
CA ALA A 655 9.26 6.90 8.63
C ALA A 655 8.62 7.57 9.87
N LYS A 656 7.29 7.74 9.88
CA LYS A 656 6.52 8.29 11.01
C LYS A 656 5.83 7.21 11.85
N GLN A 657 5.72 5.98 11.36
CA GLN A 657 5.05 4.88 12.08
C GLN A 657 5.62 4.64 13.49
N PRO A 658 6.94 4.66 13.75
CA PRO A 658 7.50 4.49 15.10
C PRO A 658 7.03 5.54 16.10
N VAL A 659 6.82 6.80 15.67
CA VAL A 659 6.38 7.89 16.56
C VAL A 659 4.92 7.70 16.98
N TYR A 660 4.01 7.45 16.02
CA TYR A 660 2.60 7.21 16.34
C TYR A 660 2.38 5.88 17.07
N THR A 661 3.18 4.86 16.74
CA THR A 661 3.31 3.60 17.49
C THR A 661 3.73 3.84 18.94
N GLY A 662 4.74 4.70 19.16
CA GLY A 662 5.22 5.08 20.48
C GLY A 662 4.18 5.85 21.30
N ILE A 663 3.42 6.75 20.68
CA ILE A 663 2.29 7.44 21.33
C ILE A 663 1.20 6.45 21.73
N MET A 664 0.79 5.59 20.79
CA MET A 664 -0.26 4.58 21.01
C MET A 664 0.11 3.61 22.14
N MET A 665 1.33 3.08 22.13
CA MET A 665 1.84 2.20 23.19
C MET A 665 2.08 2.95 24.50
N GLY A 666 2.62 4.17 24.47
CA GLY A 666 2.88 4.98 25.65
C GLY A 666 1.60 5.25 26.44
N ILE A 667 0.60 5.85 25.79
CA ILE A 667 -0.72 6.12 26.38
C ILE A 667 -1.42 4.81 26.74
N GLY A 668 -1.39 3.82 25.86
CA GLY A 668 -1.99 2.50 26.09
C GLY A 668 -1.47 1.82 27.37
N GLN A 669 -0.16 1.80 27.59
CA GLN A 669 0.47 1.17 28.75
C GLN A 669 0.16 1.90 30.06
N MET A 670 -0.26 3.18 30.05
CA MET A 670 -0.76 3.84 31.26
C MET A 670 -2.00 3.12 31.81
N ALA A 671 -2.81 2.49 30.94
CA ALA A 671 -4.01 1.78 31.35
C ALA A 671 -3.72 0.54 32.22
N LEU A 672 -2.54 -0.09 32.09
CA LEU A 672 -2.09 -1.17 33.00
C LEU A 672 -1.89 -0.70 34.44
N ILE A 673 -1.90 0.60 34.71
CA ILE A 673 -1.59 1.17 36.03
C ILE A 673 -2.74 2.05 36.53
N VAL A 674 -3.43 2.73 35.61
CA VAL A 674 -4.74 3.34 35.88
C VAL A 674 -5.82 2.26 36.11
N GLY A 675 -5.69 1.07 35.51
CA GLY A 675 -6.60 -0.07 35.69
C GLY A 675 -6.78 -0.46 37.17
N PRO A 676 -5.72 -0.83 37.91
CA PRO A 676 -5.81 -1.14 39.33
C PRO A 676 -6.41 0.00 40.17
N LEU A 677 -6.10 1.25 39.82
CA LEU A 677 -6.59 2.46 40.48
C LEU A 677 -8.11 2.61 40.32
N ILE A 678 -8.61 2.55 39.08
CA ILE A 678 -10.03 2.64 38.74
C ILE A 678 -10.77 1.41 39.25
N GLY A 679 -10.22 0.21 39.05
CA GLY A 679 -10.82 -1.05 39.49
C GLY A 679 -10.97 -1.14 40.99
N GLY A 680 -9.98 -0.68 41.75
CA GLY A 680 -10.06 -0.54 43.20
C GLY A 680 -11.18 0.42 43.61
N ALA A 681 -11.25 1.61 43.01
CA ALA A 681 -12.30 2.58 43.30
C ALA A 681 -13.71 2.08 42.91
N LEU A 682 -13.89 1.48 41.73
CA LEU A 682 -15.17 0.94 41.28
C LEU A 682 -15.62 -0.24 42.13
N THR A 683 -14.70 -1.10 42.55
CA THR A 683 -14.98 -2.24 43.44
C THR A 683 -15.31 -1.78 44.86
N GLN A 684 -14.64 -0.74 45.37
CA GLN A 684 -14.83 -0.20 46.72
C GLN A 684 -16.12 0.64 46.86
N TYR A 685 -16.45 1.48 45.87
CA TYR A 685 -17.53 2.47 45.98
C TYR A 685 -18.79 2.13 45.15
N ALA A 686 -18.75 1.11 44.28
CA ALA A 686 -19.90 0.74 43.45
C ALA A 686 -20.12 -0.79 43.40
N SER A 687 -19.43 -1.48 42.49
CA SER A 687 -19.46 -2.94 42.34
C SER A 687 -18.37 -3.37 41.35
N TRP A 688 -17.79 -4.56 41.54
CA TRP A 688 -16.86 -5.15 40.57
C TRP A 688 -17.43 -5.23 39.14
N ARG A 689 -18.77 -5.28 38.99
CA ARG A 689 -19.46 -5.27 37.69
C ARG A 689 -19.20 -3.99 36.88
N TRP A 690 -18.95 -2.86 37.54
CA TRP A 690 -18.62 -1.59 36.88
C TRP A 690 -17.24 -1.60 36.19
N CYS A 691 -16.32 -2.46 36.64
CA CYS A 691 -15.04 -2.69 35.97
C CYS A 691 -15.22 -3.21 34.52
N PHE A 692 -16.37 -3.80 34.22
CA PHE A 692 -16.74 -4.23 32.86
C PHE A 692 -17.68 -3.24 32.14
N TYR A 693 -18.59 -2.57 32.85
CA TYR A 693 -19.46 -1.56 32.23
C TYR A 693 -18.68 -0.36 31.67
N ILE A 694 -17.57 0.03 32.30
CA ILE A 694 -16.74 1.16 31.84
C ILE A 694 -16.15 0.94 30.43
N ASN A 695 -16.00 -0.32 30.00
CA ASN A 695 -15.51 -0.65 28.66
C ASN A 695 -16.48 -0.20 27.56
N LEU A 696 -17.80 -0.23 27.80
CA LEU A 696 -18.84 0.04 26.80
C LEU A 696 -18.84 1.49 26.26
N PRO A 697 -18.85 2.55 27.09
CA PRO A 697 -18.76 3.92 26.57
C PRO A 697 -17.42 4.21 25.90
N ILE A 698 -16.32 3.57 26.33
CA ILE A 698 -15.02 3.71 25.68
C ILE A 698 -15.03 3.03 24.30
N CYS A 699 -15.67 1.85 24.16
CA CYS A 699 -15.93 1.24 22.86
C CYS A 699 -16.72 2.17 21.94
N ALA A 700 -17.79 2.79 22.44
CA ALA A 700 -18.60 3.72 21.65
C ALA A 700 -17.81 4.97 21.22
N PHE A 701 -16.97 5.52 22.09
CA PHE A 701 -16.11 6.65 21.77
C PHE A 701 -15.04 6.30 20.71
N ALA A 702 -14.36 5.16 20.87
CA ALA A 702 -13.43 4.65 19.85
C ALA A 702 -14.14 4.37 18.51
N ALA A 703 -15.36 3.82 18.56
CA ALA A 703 -16.18 3.57 17.39
C ALA A 703 -16.49 4.88 16.64
N ILE A 704 -16.92 5.92 17.34
CA ILE A 704 -17.22 7.25 16.79
C ILE A 704 -15.99 7.86 16.10
N LEU A 705 -14.83 7.86 16.77
CA LEU A 705 -13.58 8.38 16.20
C LEU A 705 -13.14 7.64 14.93
N VAL A 706 -13.42 6.33 14.83
CA VAL A 706 -13.09 5.52 13.66
C VAL A 706 -14.18 5.59 12.56
N LEU A 707 -15.44 5.84 12.93
CA LEU A 707 -16.57 5.88 12.01
C LEU A 707 -16.44 7.02 11.00
N PHE A 708 -16.05 8.21 11.44
CA PHE A 708 -15.88 9.39 10.58
C PHE A 708 -14.59 9.40 9.74
N ASN A 709 -13.70 8.40 9.90
CA ASN A 709 -12.42 8.35 9.20
C ASN A 709 -12.38 7.29 8.09
N THR A 710 -11.71 7.62 6.98
CA THR A 710 -11.51 6.73 5.84
C THR A 710 -10.27 5.87 6.06
N ILE A 711 -10.46 4.62 6.49
CA ILE A 711 -9.38 3.62 6.56
C ILE A 711 -9.17 3.06 5.16
N ARG A 712 -7.92 2.99 4.72
CA ARG A 712 -7.55 2.42 3.41
C ARG A 712 -7.51 0.90 3.44
N ASP A 713 -8.38 0.27 2.67
CA ASP A 713 -8.34 -1.16 2.38
C ASP A 713 -7.29 -1.49 1.30
N ALA A 714 -6.81 -2.74 1.27
CA ALA A 714 -5.87 -3.20 0.23
C ALA A 714 -6.61 -3.52 -1.07
N LYS A 715 -5.95 -3.36 -2.24
CA LYS A 715 -6.53 -3.71 -3.55
C LYS A 715 -6.99 -5.18 -3.52
N GLY A 716 -8.28 -5.42 -3.81
CA GLY A 716 -8.89 -6.75 -3.78
C GLY A 716 -9.71 -7.10 -2.52
N GLN A 717 -9.85 -6.19 -1.54
CA GLN A 717 -10.68 -6.41 -0.35
C GLN A 717 -12.19 -6.10 -0.55
N ASP A 718 -12.68 -5.99 -1.79
CA ASP A 718 -14.07 -5.64 -2.12
C ASP A 718 -15.12 -6.74 -1.83
N ASN A 719 -14.73 -7.78 -1.12
CA ASN A 719 -15.61 -8.87 -0.73
C ASN A 719 -16.69 -8.39 0.25
N ALA A 720 -17.89 -8.12 -0.27
CA ALA A 720 -19.11 -8.16 0.51
C ALA A 720 -19.28 -9.55 1.17
N PHE A 721 -20.05 -9.62 2.26
CA PHE A 721 -20.22 -10.83 3.07
C PHE A 721 -20.99 -11.91 2.27
N SER A 722 -20.26 -12.69 1.47
CA SER A 722 -20.79 -13.69 0.54
C SER A 722 -20.35 -15.09 0.96
N ILE A 723 -21.26 -16.05 0.86
CA ILE A 723 -21.06 -17.45 1.27
C ILE A 723 -19.84 -18.09 0.56
N GLY A 724 -19.56 -17.70 -0.69
CA GLY A 724 -18.36 -18.14 -1.41
C GLY A 724 -17.05 -17.63 -0.80
N VAL A 725 -17.04 -16.40 -0.27
CA VAL A 725 -15.88 -15.80 0.43
C VAL A 725 -15.69 -16.46 1.78
N VAL A 726 -16.77 -16.72 2.53
CA VAL A 726 -16.70 -17.47 3.80
C VAL A 726 -16.16 -18.88 3.59
N ARG A 727 -16.57 -19.58 2.51
CA ARG A 727 -16.02 -20.91 2.16
C ARG A 727 -14.52 -20.86 1.80
N LYS A 728 -14.11 -19.84 1.03
CA LYS A 728 -12.70 -19.62 0.65
C LYS A 728 -11.82 -19.19 1.84
N LEU A 729 -12.40 -18.47 2.79
CA LEU A 729 -11.78 -18.13 4.07
C LEU A 729 -11.62 -19.38 4.95
N LEU A 730 -12.68 -20.18 5.12
CA LEU A 730 -12.62 -21.44 5.88
C LEU A 730 -11.61 -22.44 5.30
N SER A 731 -11.34 -22.41 3.99
CA SER A 731 -10.30 -23.22 3.35
C SER A 731 -8.89 -22.61 3.36
N SER A 732 -8.71 -21.39 3.89
CA SER A 732 -7.40 -20.70 3.99
C SER A 732 -7.05 -20.26 5.43
N LEU A 733 -8.00 -20.36 6.35
CA LEU A 733 -7.78 -20.44 7.79
C LEU A 733 -7.40 -21.88 8.13
N ASP A 734 -6.25 -22.07 8.78
CA ASP A 734 -5.84 -23.36 9.29
C ASP A 734 -6.58 -23.67 10.61
N LEU A 735 -7.84 -24.08 10.48
CA LEU A 735 -8.70 -24.41 11.61
C LEU A 735 -8.16 -25.59 12.44
N VAL A 736 -7.38 -26.47 11.83
CA VAL A 736 -6.74 -27.62 12.50
C VAL A 736 -5.56 -27.14 13.33
N GLY A 737 -4.69 -26.28 12.77
CA GLY A 737 -3.61 -25.61 13.51
C GLY A 737 -4.15 -24.83 14.70
N PHE A 738 -5.26 -24.09 14.55
CA PHE A 738 -5.92 -23.41 15.66
C PHE A 738 -6.48 -24.40 16.71
N ALA A 739 -7.14 -25.47 16.28
CA ALA A 739 -7.68 -26.50 17.17
C ALA A 739 -6.61 -27.31 17.90
N LEU A 740 -5.35 -27.27 17.47
CA LEU A 740 -4.19 -27.81 18.19
C LEU A 740 -3.57 -26.76 19.13
N LEU A 741 -3.32 -25.54 18.64
CA LEU A 741 -2.65 -24.48 19.39
C LEU A 741 -3.49 -23.96 20.57
N ALA A 742 -4.78 -23.69 20.37
CA ALA A 742 -5.60 -23.07 21.41
C ALA A 742 -5.80 -23.98 22.63
N PRO A 743 -6.11 -25.29 22.50
CA PRO A 743 -6.11 -26.22 23.63
C PRO A 743 -4.73 -26.46 24.22
N ALA A 744 -3.65 -26.49 23.44
CA ALA A 744 -2.28 -26.62 23.96
C ALA A 744 -1.96 -25.47 24.94
N MET A 745 -2.25 -24.22 24.54
CA MET A 745 -2.06 -23.05 25.40
C MET A 745 -2.99 -23.06 26.61
N ALA A 746 -4.26 -23.45 26.45
CA ALA A 746 -5.22 -23.55 27.55
C ALA A 746 -4.77 -24.59 28.59
N MET A 747 -4.36 -25.79 28.17
CA MET A 747 -3.84 -26.83 29.06
C MET A 747 -2.55 -26.38 29.76
N PHE A 748 -1.62 -25.75 29.04
CA PHE A 748 -0.36 -25.26 29.60
C PHE A 748 -0.56 -24.19 30.68
N LEU A 749 -1.36 -23.17 30.39
CA LEU A 749 -1.66 -22.10 31.35
C LEU A 749 -2.50 -22.61 32.53
N THR A 750 -3.44 -23.54 32.29
CA THR A 750 -4.21 -24.18 33.36
C THR A 750 -3.33 -25.07 34.25
N ALA A 751 -2.35 -25.78 33.70
CA ALA A 751 -1.40 -26.57 34.48
C ALA A 751 -0.55 -25.69 35.41
N LEU A 752 -0.04 -24.57 34.89
CA LEU A 752 0.70 -23.58 35.67
C LEU A 752 -0.18 -22.93 36.75
N GLN A 753 -1.43 -22.59 36.44
CA GLN A 753 -2.36 -21.98 37.38
C GLN A 753 -2.79 -22.94 38.49
N LEU A 754 -3.13 -24.19 38.15
CA LEU A 754 -3.54 -25.18 39.16
C LEU A 754 -2.38 -25.69 40.01
N GLY A 755 -1.14 -25.70 39.48
CA GLY A 755 0.06 -25.99 40.28
C GLY A 755 0.48 -24.85 41.21
N SER A 756 0.10 -23.61 40.91
CA SER A 756 0.34 -22.47 41.82
C SER A 756 -0.64 -22.41 42.99
N ASP A 757 -1.78 -23.10 42.88
CA ASP A 757 -2.78 -23.25 43.94
C ASP A 757 -2.40 -24.35 44.95
N THR A 758 -2.84 -24.18 46.19
CA THR A 758 -2.63 -25.15 47.28
C THR A 758 -3.52 -26.39 47.16
N LYS A 759 -4.59 -26.36 46.37
CA LYS A 759 -5.49 -27.51 46.14
C LYS A 759 -4.82 -28.71 45.44
N TYR A 760 -3.81 -28.50 44.59
CA TYR A 760 -3.20 -29.56 43.79
C TYR A 760 -1.66 -29.48 43.80
N ALA A 761 -1.01 -30.51 44.35
CA ALA A 761 0.46 -30.60 44.30
C ALA A 761 0.96 -30.79 42.85
N TRP A 762 2.12 -30.21 42.50
CA TRP A 762 2.73 -30.30 41.16
C TRP A 762 2.89 -31.74 40.62
N ASN A 763 3.06 -32.72 41.50
CA ASN A 763 3.15 -34.14 41.14
C ASN A 763 1.77 -34.83 40.92
N SER A 764 0.67 -34.07 40.95
CA SER A 764 -0.68 -34.58 40.67
C SER A 764 -0.79 -35.09 39.23
N SER A 765 -1.46 -36.23 39.06
CA SER A 765 -1.76 -36.79 37.74
C SER A 765 -2.53 -35.83 36.83
N LEU A 766 -3.32 -34.92 37.41
CA LEU A 766 -4.02 -33.87 36.67
C LEU A 766 -3.05 -32.81 36.10
N ILE A 767 -2.10 -32.32 36.90
CA ILE A 767 -1.13 -31.30 36.45
C ILE A 767 -0.13 -31.89 35.46
N ILE A 768 0.41 -33.08 35.76
CA ILE A 768 1.27 -33.82 34.83
C ILE A 768 0.50 -34.14 33.53
N GLY A 769 -0.75 -34.59 33.64
CA GLY A 769 -1.62 -34.86 32.49
C GLY A 769 -1.86 -33.63 31.60
N LEU A 770 -2.09 -32.45 32.20
CA LEU A 770 -2.21 -31.19 31.46
C LEU A 770 -0.89 -30.77 30.79
N PHE A 771 0.25 -30.93 31.45
CA PHE A 771 1.56 -30.65 30.82
C PHE A 771 1.89 -31.62 29.68
N CYS A 772 1.65 -32.92 29.86
CA CYS A 772 1.81 -33.91 28.82
C CYS A 772 0.83 -33.67 27.65
N GLY A 773 -0.43 -33.34 27.93
CA GLY A 773 -1.43 -32.98 26.93
C GLY A 773 -1.05 -31.73 26.14
N ALA A 774 -0.59 -30.68 26.82
CA ALA A 774 -0.07 -29.46 26.20
C ALA A 774 1.17 -29.75 25.33
N GLY A 775 2.12 -30.56 25.83
CA GLY A 775 3.31 -30.96 25.09
C GLY A 775 2.99 -31.77 23.83
N VAL A 776 2.11 -32.77 23.94
CA VAL A 776 1.65 -33.56 22.78
C VAL A 776 0.90 -32.68 21.78
N ALA A 777 -0.02 -31.82 22.23
CA ALA A 777 -0.74 -30.91 21.35
C ALA A 777 0.19 -29.88 20.67
N ALA A 778 1.23 -29.41 21.37
CA ALA A 778 2.26 -28.53 20.80
C ALA A 778 3.16 -29.26 19.78
N VAL A 779 3.55 -30.51 20.03
CA VAL A 779 4.29 -31.33 19.05
C VAL A 779 3.43 -31.62 17.82
N LEU A 780 2.15 -31.99 18.01
CA LEU A 780 1.20 -32.17 16.91
C LEU A 780 0.99 -30.89 16.12
N PHE A 781 0.90 -29.73 16.79
CA PHE A 781 0.84 -28.41 16.15
C PHE A 781 2.09 -28.13 15.30
N ILE A 782 3.30 -28.35 15.84
CA ILE A 782 4.56 -28.14 15.11
C ILE A 782 4.64 -29.08 13.89
N LEU A 783 4.30 -30.36 14.05
CA LEU A 783 4.26 -31.33 12.94
C LEU A 783 3.20 -30.97 11.89
N TRP A 784 2.06 -30.44 12.31
CA TRP A 784 0.99 -29.99 11.43
C TRP A 784 1.40 -28.75 10.63
N GLU A 785 1.91 -27.71 11.29
CA GLU A 785 2.43 -26.49 10.64
C GLU A 785 3.57 -26.85 9.66
N TRP A 786 4.46 -27.78 10.02
CA TRP A 786 5.53 -28.25 9.13
C TRP A 786 5.01 -29.04 7.93
N ARG A 787 3.88 -29.75 8.06
CA ARG A 787 3.20 -30.47 6.97
C ARG A 787 2.40 -29.54 6.05
N VAL A 788 1.77 -28.49 6.59
CA VAL A 788 0.88 -27.59 5.85
C VAL A 788 1.64 -26.47 5.12
N GLY A 789 2.82 -26.09 5.59
CA GLY A 789 3.70 -25.16 4.88
C GLY A 789 3.11 -23.74 4.76
N ASP A 790 2.93 -23.25 3.53
CA ASP A 790 2.59 -21.84 3.26
C ASP A 790 1.17 -21.42 3.70
N ILE A 791 0.26 -22.38 3.94
CA ILE A 791 -1.12 -22.13 4.36
C ILE A 791 -1.25 -22.06 5.89
N ALA A 792 -0.22 -22.49 6.63
CA ALA A 792 -0.24 -22.68 8.08
C ALA A 792 -0.51 -21.38 8.87
N ILE A 793 -0.84 -21.46 10.16
CA ILE A 793 -1.14 -20.27 10.98
C ILE A 793 0.13 -19.46 11.28
N ILE A 794 1.28 -20.11 11.43
CA ILE A 794 2.60 -19.49 11.63
C ILE A 794 3.57 -19.98 10.53
N PRO A 795 3.56 -19.35 9.33
CA PRO A 795 4.37 -19.81 8.20
C PRO A 795 5.86 -19.91 8.58
N GLY A 796 6.41 -21.13 8.53
CA GLY A 796 7.73 -21.43 9.09
C GLY A 796 8.87 -20.61 8.47
N TYR A 797 8.73 -20.19 7.21
CA TYR A 797 9.71 -19.31 6.55
C TYR A 797 9.73 -17.88 7.13
N VAL A 798 8.66 -17.42 7.77
CA VAL A 798 8.60 -16.12 8.47
C VAL A 798 9.33 -16.24 9.81
N VAL A 799 9.04 -17.31 10.58
CA VAL A 799 9.68 -17.55 11.89
C VAL A 799 11.20 -17.73 11.76
N ARG A 800 11.65 -18.47 10.74
CA ARG A 800 13.08 -18.75 10.52
C ARG A 800 13.94 -17.52 10.21
N ARG A 801 13.35 -16.37 9.86
CA ARG A 801 14.11 -15.13 9.66
C ARG A 801 14.63 -14.61 11.01
N ARG A 802 15.94 -14.32 11.07
CA ARG A 802 16.62 -13.92 12.32
C ARG A 802 15.96 -12.72 12.98
N GLU A 803 15.52 -11.74 12.19
CA GLU A 803 14.89 -10.51 12.67
C GLU A 803 13.53 -10.77 13.32
N VAL A 804 12.81 -11.82 12.90
CA VAL A 804 11.48 -12.15 13.40
C VAL A 804 11.57 -12.92 14.72
N TRP A 805 12.29 -14.06 14.77
CA TRP A 805 12.34 -14.85 16.00
C TRP A 805 13.08 -14.10 17.13
N SER A 806 14.13 -13.34 16.82
CA SER A 806 14.84 -12.53 17.84
C SER A 806 13.95 -11.42 18.38
N SER A 807 13.14 -10.77 17.53
CA SER A 807 12.15 -9.79 17.96
C SER A 807 11.04 -10.42 18.79
N CYS A 808 10.57 -11.61 18.45
CA CYS A 808 9.58 -12.36 19.23
C CYS A 808 10.14 -12.74 20.61
N ALA A 809 11.37 -13.25 20.69
CA ALA A 809 12.03 -13.62 21.94
C ALA A 809 12.34 -12.40 22.83
N HIS A 810 12.82 -11.30 22.25
CA HIS A 810 13.01 -10.04 22.97
C HIS A 810 11.69 -9.46 23.48
N MET A 811 10.65 -9.42 22.63
CA MET A 811 9.32 -8.95 23.01
C MET A 811 8.71 -9.82 24.10
N PHE A 812 8.90 -11.14 24.05
CA PHE A 812 8.52 -12.06 25.12
C PHE A 812 9.19 -11.66 26.44
N SER A 813 10.54 -11.56 26.46
CA SER A 813 11.28 -11.17 27.67
C SER A 813 10.88 -9.80 28.22
N MET A 814 10.74 -8.79 27.36
CA MET A 814 10.30 -7.44 27.74
C MET A 814 8.89 -7.44 28.33
N SER A 815 7.97 -8.20 27.72
CA SER A 815 6.61 -8.33 28.23
C SER A 815 6.59 -9.05 29.56
N PHE A 816 7.37 -10.13 29.71
CA PHE A 816 7.52 -10.88 30.96
C PHE A 816 7.94 -9.96 32.12
N VAL A 817 8.96 -9.12 31.89
CA VAL A 817 9.42 -8.06 32.80
C VAL A 817 8.29 -7.09 33.17
N VAL A 818 7.59 -6.55 32.17
CA VAL A 818 6.57 -5.52 32.37
C VAL A 818 5.38 -6.06 33.16
N PHE A 819 4.89 -7.26 32.84
CA PHE A 819 3.74 -7.85 33.52
C PHE A 819 4.03 -8.20 34.98
N ILE A 820 5.18 -8.81 35.31
CA ILE A 820 5.54 -9.08 36.72
C ILE A 820 5.63 -7.78 37.50
N ALA A 821 6.40 -6.81 36.98
CA ALA A 821 6.66 -5.60 37.74
C ALA A 821 5.42 -4.70 37.87
N ASN A 822 4.53 -4.66 36.88
CA ASN A 822 3.26 -3.93 37.01
C ASN A 822 2.26 -4.63 37.95
N TYR A 823 2.39 -5.94 38.18
CA TYR A 823 1.55 -6.69 39.12
C TYR A 823 2.10 -6.66 40.56
N PHE A 824 3.37 -7.01 40.76
CA PHE A 824 3.96 -7.18 42.10
C PHE A 824 4.43 -5.88 42.77
N LEU A 825 4.71 -4.81 42.01
CA LEU A 825 5.13 -3.55 42.61
C LEU A 825 3.97 -2.81 43.32
N PRO A 826 2.72 -2.82 42.80
CA PRO A 826 1.54 -2.46 43.59
C PRO A 826 1.32 -3.35 44.81
N VAL A 827 1.54 -4.67 44.70
CA VAL A 827 1.42 -5.59 45.85
C VAL A 827 2.41 -5.25 46.96
N TYR A 828 3.66 -4.88 46.62
CA TYR A 828 4.62 -4.34 47.59
C TYR A 828 4.09 -3.07 48.28
N PHE A 829 3.55 -2.12 47.52
CA PHE A 829 3.03 -0.89 48.09
C PHE A 829 1.80 -1.11 48.98
N GLN A 830 0.93 -2.07 48.66
CA GLN A 830 -0.25 -2.39 49.47
C GLN A 830 0.09 -3.27 50.67
N ALA A 831 0.64 -4.46 50.47
CA ALA A 831 0.89 -5.40 51.57
C ALA A 831 2.04 -4.94 52.48
N VAL A 832 3.21 -4.59 51.91
CA VAL A 832 4.40 -4.22 52.71
C VAL A 832 4.31 -2.77 53.21
N LYS A 833 4.06 -1.81 52.32
CA LYS A 833 4.01 -0.38 52.70
C LYS A 833 2.66 0.08 53.25
N GLY A 834 1.56 -0.63 52.99
CA GLY A 834 0.24 -0.26 53.51
C GLY A 834 -0.41 0.93 52.81
N ALA A 835 0.02 1.24 51.59
CA ALA A 835 -0.68 2.22 50.77
C ALA A 835 -2.05 1.66 50.39
N GLY A 836 -3.12 2.45 50.54
CA GLY A 836 -4.41 2.10 49.93
C GLY A 836 -4.30 2.01 48.39
N PRO A 837 -5.22 1.33 47.70
CA PRO A 837 -5.13 1.08 46.25
C PRO A 837 -4.84 2.34 45.42
N THR A 838 -5.47 3.47 45.75
CA THR A 838 -5.25 4.76 45.10
C THR A 838 -3.81 5.28 45.27
N MET A 839 -3.26 5.20 46.48
CA MET A 839 -1.87 5.62 46.73
C MET A 839 -0.87 4.65 46.13
N SER A 840 -1.17 3.35 46.12
CA SER A 840 -0.36 2.34 45.45
C SER A 840 -0.21 2.60 43.95
N GLY A 841 -1.29 3.02 43.26
CA GLY A 841 -1.21 3.40 41.84
C GLY A 841 -0.52 4.74 41.63
N LEU A 842 -0.69 5.71 42.53
CA LEU A 842 0.05 6.99 42.48
C LEU A 842 1.57 6.77 42.60
N TYR A 843 2.01 5.83 43.43
CA TYR A 843 3.42 5.46 43.58
C TYR A 843 4.03 4.77 42.36
N MET A 844 3.26 4.47 41.31
CA MET A 844 3.75 3.97 40.01
C MET A 844 4.07 5.08 39.00
N LEU A 845 3.68 6.34 39.27
CA LEU A 845 3.95 7.46 38.39
C LEU A 845 5.44 7.63 38.01
N PRO A 846 6.45 7.40 38.88
CA PRO A 846 7.85 7.52 38.50
C PRO A 846 8.22 6.60 37.33
N ALA A 847 7.80 5.34 37.37
CA ALA A 847 8.04 4.40 36.28
C ALA A 847 7.27 4.78 35.00
N ILE A 848 6.03 5.27 35.12
CA ILE A 848 5.21 5.71 33.97
C ILE A 848 5.86 6.90 33.26
N LEU A 849 6.16 7.97 34.02
CA LEU A 849 6.58 9.24 33.44
C LEU A 849 7.95 9.12 32.76
N SER A 850 8.88 8.35 33.35
CA SER A 850 10.16 8.07 32.70
C SER A 850 10.01 7.14 31.48
N GLN A 851 9.14 6.13 31.53
CA GLN A 851 8.83 5.28 30.38
C GLN A 851 8.24 6.09 29.21
N LEU A 852 7.26 6.96 29.47
CA LEU A 852 6.64 7.82 28.46
C LEU A 852 7.65 8.77 27.81
N ALA A 853 8.44 9.48 28.63
CA ALA A 853 9.45 10.39 28.13
C ALA A 853 10.46 9.66 27.24
N VAL A 854 10.97 8.51 27.70
CA VAL A 854 11.99 7.76 26.95
C VAL A 854 11.41 7.05 25.71
N VAL A 855 10.16 6.59 25.70
CA VAL A 855 9.58 5.97 24.49
C VAL A 855 9.46 6.97 23.33
N VAL A 856 9.13 8.23 23.63
CA VAL A 856 9.07 9.32 22.64
C VAL A 856 10.47 9.72 22.19
N LEU A 857 11.40 9.88 23.13
CA LEU A 857 12.80 10.22 22.82
C LEU A 857 13.48 9.13 21.98
N ALA A 858 13.31 7.85 22.35
CA ALA A 858 13.89 6.73 21.63
C ALA A 858 13.27 6.58 20.23
N GLY A 859 11.96 6.73 20.07
CA GLY A 859 11.30 6.74 18.76
C GLY A 859 11.81 7.86 17.85
N ALA A 860 11.88 9.10 18.36
CA ALA A 860 12.41 10.24 17.62
C ALA A 860 13.92 10.12 17.31
N ALA A 861 14.70 9.55 18.23
CA ALA A 861 16.12 9.32 18.06
C ALA A 861 16.39 8.23 17.02
N VAL A 862 15.65 7.11 17.02
CA VAL A 862 15.75 6.08 15.97
C VAL A 862 15.38 6.65 14.60
N SER A 863 14.36 7.50 14.50
CA SER A 863 14.02 8.19 13.25
C SER A 863 15.14 9.09 12.70
N ARG A 864 16.06 9.59 13.54
CA ARG A 864 17.20 10.43 13.13
C ARG A 864 18.52 9.66 12.98
N LEU A 865 18.79 8.75 13.91
CA LEU A 865 20.04 7.99 14.04
C LEU A 865 20.03 6.67 13.25
N GLY A 866 18.85 6.15 12.91
CA GLY A 866 18.67 4.96 12.06
C GLY A 866 18.79 3.61 12.75
N TYR A 867 19.37 3.52 13.96
CA TYR A 867 19.64 2.22 14.60
C TYR A 867 18.77 1.99 15.84
N PHE A 868 17.98 0.90 15.83
CA PHE A 868 17.16 0.49 16.98
C PHE A 868 17.92 -0.41 17.99
N MET A 869 18.87 -1.22 17.54
CA MET A 869 19.57 -2.22 18.38
C MET A 869 20.26 -1.61 19.63
N PRO A 870 20.93 -0.43 19.58
CA PRO A 870 21.51 0.18 20.77
C PRO A 870 20.48 0.53 21.86
N TRP A 871 19.25 0.86 21.46
CA TRP A 871 18.16 1.16 22.39
C TRP A 871 17.60 -0.10 23.07
N CYS A 872 17.58 -1.24 22.36
CA CYS A 872 17.30 -2.55 22.97
C CYS A 872 18.34 -2.90 24.05
N LEU A 873 19.64 -2.76 23.74
CA LEU A 873 20.72 -3.08 24.67
C LEU A 873 20.69 -2.16 25.90
N PHE A 874 20.61 -0.85 25.69
CA PHE A 874 20.47 0.12 26.78
C PHE A 874 19.24 -0.17 27.64
N GLY A 875 18.10 -0.46 27.01
CA GLY A 875 16.86 -0.78 27.70
C GLY A 875 16.95 -2.03 28.56
N GLY A 876 17.51 -3.11 28.02
CA GLY A 876 17.73 -4.37 28.75
C GLY A 876 18.68 -4.22 29.93
N VAL A 877 19.77 -3.47 29.79
CA VAL A 877 20.71 -3.17 30.89
C VAL A 877 20.02 -2.36 32.00
N MET A 878 19.31 -1.29 31.64
CA MET A 878 18.57 -0.47 32.62
C MET A 878 17.47 -1.27 33.32
N ILE A 879 16.77 -2.16 32.62
CA ILE A 879 15.79 -3.07 33.23
C ILE A 879 16.47 -4.04 34.20
N ALA A 880 17.55 -4.72 33.79
CA ALA A 880 18.24 -5.70 34.63
C ALA A 880 18.79 -5.06 35.91
N VAL A 881 19.40 -3.87 35.80
CA VAL A 881 19.88 -3.07 36.94
C VAL A 881 18.72 -2.61 37.81
N GLY A 882 17.68 -1.99 37.25
CA GLY A 882 16.53 -1.48 38.01
C GLY A 882 15.74 -2.58 38.72
N ALA A 883 15.57 -3.75 38.10
CA ALA A 883 14.97 -4.93 38.70
C ALA A 883 15.88 -5.53 39.79
N GLY A 884 17.19 -5.62 39.54
CA GLY A 884 18.16 -6.10 40.52
C GLY A 884 18.22 -5.23 41.77
N LEU A 885 18.15 -3.90 41.62
CA LEU A 885 18.01 -2.96 42.73
C LEU A 885 16.67 -3.13 43.48
N THR A 886 15.60 -3.53 42.78
CA THR A 886 14.28 -3.75 43.39
C THR A 886 14.25 -4.98 44.30
N THR A 887 15.15 -5.96 44.13
CA THR A 887 15.33 -7.09 45.08
C THR A 887 15.91 -6.69 46.45
N THR A 888 16.10 -5.40 46.70
CA THR A 888 16.50 -4.84 48.01
C THR A 888 15.31 -4.22 48.77
N PHE A 889 14.08 -4.53 48.37
CA PHE A 889 12.87 -3.92 48.89
C PHE A 889 12.40 -4.57 50.19
N GLY A 890 12.73 -3.94 51.32
CA GLY A 890 12.24 -4.33 52.64
C GLY A 890 11.20 -3.36 53.21
N PRO A 891 10.60 -3.68 54.38
CA PRO A 891 9.69 -2.78 55.10
C PRO A 891 10.27 -1.38 55.33
N ASN A 892 11.59 -1.27 55.49
CA ASN A 892 12.30 -0.02 55.78
C ASN A 892 12.82 0.76 54.56
N THR A 893 12.58 0.31 53.32
CA THR A 893 13.07 1.01 52.11
C THR A 893 12.50 2.44 52.00
N THR A 894 13.36 3.43 51.79
CA THR A 894 12.99 4.85 51.77
C THR A 894 12.27 5.26 50.48
N THR A 895 11.55 6.39 50.53
CA THR A 895 10.86 6.98 49.37
C THR A 895 11.80 7.28 48.21
N ALA A 896 13.00 7.80 48.48
CA ALA A 896 13.99 8.10 47.44
C ALA A 896 14.48 6.83 46.71
N GLN A 897 14.69 5.72 47.43
CA GLN A 897 15.14 4.46 46.85
C GLN A 897 14.11 3.88 45.87
N TRP A 898 12.85 3.74 46.29
CA TRP A 898 11.86 3.13 45.40
C TRP A 898 11.47 4.03 44.21
N ILE A 899 11.52 5.35 44.35
CA ILE A 899 11.37 6.29 43.22
C ILE A 899 12.55 6.12 42.25
N GLY A 900 13.79 6.12 42.75
CA GLY A 900 14.98 6.01 41.92
C GLY A 900 15.03 4.71 41.10
N TYR A 901 14.72 3.57 41.72
CA TYR A 901 14.76 2.28 41.02
C TYR A 901 13.64 2.16 39.99
N GLN A 902 12.45 2.72 40.27
CA GLN A 902 11.37 2.83 39.28
C GLN A 902 11.74 3.72 38.09
N LEU A 903 12.42 4.84 38.31
CA LEU A 903 12.87 5.71 37.22
C LEU A 903 13.80 4.95 36.27
N ILE A 904 14.78 4.21 36.81
CA ILE A 904 15.71 3.37 36.03
C ILE A 904 14.96 2.30 35.23
N GLN A 905 14.02 1.57 35.87
CA GLN A 905 13.21 0.58 35.16
C GLN A 905 12.35 1.20 34.05
N GLY A 906 11.70 2.33 34.30
CA GLY A 906 10.87 3.02 33.32
C GLY A 906 11.67 3.53 32.12
N ILE A 907 12.86 4.10 32.35
CA ILE A 907 13.83 4.47 31.30
C ILE A 907 14.16 3.24 30.44
N GLY A 908 14.48 2.11 31.07
CA GLY A 908 14.83 0.89 30.35
C GLY A 908 13.70 0.34 29.48
N ARG A 909 12.48 0.30 30.04
CA ARG A 909 11.27 -0.09 29.30
C ARG A 909 10.99 0.85 28.13
N GLY A 910 11.06 2.16 28.36
CA GLY A 910 10.82 3.17 27.32
C GLY A 910 11.79 3.05 26.14
N ALA A 911 13.05 2.70 26.40
CA ALA A 911 14.04 2.53 25.34
C ALA A 911 13.82 1.28 24.47
N ALA A 912 13.42 0.15 25.07
CA ALA A 912 13.38 -1.14 24.37
C ALA A 912 12.01 -1.53 23.77
N LEU A 913 10.89 -1.06 24.36
CA LEU A 913 9.55 -1.63 24.07
C LEU A 913 9.11 -1.51 22.60
N THR A 914 9.39 -0.39 21.94
CA THR A 914 8.98 -0.14 20.54
C THR A 914 9.96 -0.69 19.50
N MET A 915 11.12 -1.17 19.93
CA MET A 915 12.22 -1.50 19.02
C MET A 915 12.01 -2.83 18.31
N SER A 916 11.45 -3.85 18.97
CA SER A 916 11.10 -5.13 18.33
C SER A 916 10.02 -4.97 17.25
N ILE A 917 9.08 -4.04 17.47
CA ILE A 917 8.05 -3.69 16.48
C ILE A 917 8.70 -3.03 15.27
N THR A 918 9.55 -2.03 15.51
CA THR A 918 10.29 -1.32 14.46
C THR A 918 11.18 -2.28 13.65
N ALA A 919 11.89 -3.20 14.31
CA ALA A 919 12.74 -4.20 13.67
C ALA A 919 11.94 -5.09 12.70
N VAL A 920 10.79 -5.63 13.12
CA VAL A 920 9.92 -6.45 12.26
C VAL A 920 9.34 -5.64 11.09
N GLN A 921 8.91 -4.40 11.34
CA GLN A 921 8.39 -3.50 10.29
C GLN A 921 9.43 -3.14 9.23
N CYS A 922 10.72 -3.00 9.60
CA CYS A 922 11.81 -2.74 8.66
C CYS A 922 12.34 -4.02 7.97
N ALA A 923 12.19 -5.17 8.60
CA ALA A 923 12.67 -6.44 8.07
C ALA A 923 11.76 -7.04 6.99
N MET A 924 10.43 -6.86 7.12
CA MET A 924 9.42 -7.45 6.24
C MET A 924 8.83 -6.47 5.22
N GLU A 925 8.30 -6.99 4.11
CA GLU A 925 7.70 -6.23 3.01
C GLU A 925 6.29 -6.76 2.70
N GLY A 926 5.38 -5.88 2.25
CA GLY A 926 4.02 -6.24 1.83
C GLY A 926 3.19 -6.95 2.91
N ASN A 927 2.42 -7.96 2.50
CA ASN A 927 1.49 -8.69 3.38
C ASN A 927 2.19 -9.48 4.52
N LEU A 928 3.50 -9.75 4.41
CA LEU A 928 4.26 -10.47 5.44
C LEU A 928 4.41 -9.67 6.74
N VAL A 929 4.31 -8.34 6.67
CA VAL A 929 4.37 -7.46 7.85
C VAL A 929 3.25 -7.79 8.83
N ALA A 930 2.02 -7.99 8.35
CA ALA A 930 0.87 -8.30 9.21
C ALA A 930 1.02 -9.67 9.92
N ILE A 931 1.54 -10.67 9.21
CA ILE A 931 1.79 -12.02 9.75
C ILE A 931 2.87 -11.95 10.84
N ALA A 932 4.03 -11.34 10.54
CA ALA A 932 5.14 -11.23 11.49
C ALA A 932 4.77 -10.38 12.72
N MET A 933 3.99 -9.30 12.54
CA MET A 933 3.45 -8.50 13.65
C MET A 933 2.48 -9.31 14.52
N SER A 934 1.62 -10.15 13.93
CA SER A 934 0.71 -10.99 14.73
C SER A 934 1.46 -12.00 15.60
N LEU A 935 2.59 -12.53 15.14
CA LEU A 935 3.47 -13.42 15.91
C LEU A 935 4.21 -12.69 17.04
N LEU A 936 4.66 -11.46 16.78
CA LEU A 936 5.29 -10.59 17.77
C LEU A 936 4.33 -10.28 18.94
N ILE A 937 3.08 -9.95 18.61
CA ILE A 937 2.02 -9.65 19.60
C ILE A 937 1.53 -10.91 20.30
N PHE A 938 1.45 -12.06 19.62
CA PHE A 938 1.21 -13.36 20.25
C PHE A 938 2.28 -13.65 21.32
N SER A 939 3.56 -13.42 20.99
CA SER A 939 4.68 -13.61 21.92
C SER A 939 4.60 -12.69 23.15
N GLN A 940 4.19 -11.42 22.96
CA GLN A 940 3.92 -10.48 24.05
C GLN A 940 2.82 -10.99 25.00
N ASN A 941 1.68 -11.45 24.47
CA ASN A 941 0.53 -11.84 25.28
C ASN A 941 0.71 -13.21 25.95
N LEU A 942 1.40 -14.14 25.27
CA LEU A 942 1.84 -15.39 25.87
C LEU A 942 2.80 -15.12 27.03
N ALA A 943 3.77 -14.23 26.86
CA ALA A 943 4.67 -13.82 27.94
C ALA A 943 3.90 -13.26 29.14
N GLY A 944 2.95 -12.33 28.93
CA GLY A 944 2.15 -11.78 30.03
C GLY A 944 1.34 -12.83 30.77
N SER A 945 0.71 -13.76 30.04
CA SER A 945 -0.08 -14.86 30.60
C SER A 945 0.77 -15.81 31.45
N VAL A 946 1.97 -16.16 30.99
CA VAL A 946 2.89 -17.03 31.74
C VAL A 946 3.54 -16.28 32.92
N ALA A 947 3.90 -15.01 32.73
CA ALA A 947 4.64 -14.21 33.69
C ALA A 947 3.91 -14.01 35.01
N VAL A 948 2.62 -13.66 34.97
CA VAL A 948 1.80 -13.46 36.18
C VAL A 948 1.64 -14.76 36.94
N VAL A 949 1.40 -15.88 36.25
CA VAL A 949 1.20 -17.19 36.89
C VAL A 949 2.49 -17.71 37.52
N VAL A 950 3.62 -17.65 36.81
CA VAL A 950 4.93 -18.06 37.33
C VAL A 950 5.37 -17.20 38.52
N ALA A 951 5.20 -15.88 38.43
CA ALA A 951 5.55 -14.99 39.54
C ALA A 951 4.61 -15.17 40.74
N THR A 952 3.31 -15.44 40.52
CA THR A 952 2.36 -15.77 41.60
C THR A 952 2.73 -17.08 42.28
N ALA A 953 3.11 -18.12 41.52
CA ALA A 953 3.60 -19.37 42.09
C ALA A 953 4.85 -19.16 42.96
N ILE A 954 5.84 -18.42 42.45
CA ILE A 954 7.08 -18.09 43.17
C ILE A 954 6.78 -17.28 44.43
N PHE A 955 5.95 -16.25 44.34
CA PHE A 955 5.54 -15.42 45.47
C PHE A 955 4.84 -16.24 46.56
N THR A 956 3.78 -16.98 46.19
CA THR A 956 2.98 -17.78 47.14
C THR A 956 3.82 -18.87 47.80
N GLN A 957 4.64 -19.61 47.04
CA GLN A 957 5.51 -20.64 47.62
C GLN A 957 6.60 -20.07 48.53
N SER A 958 7.19 -18.92 48.18
CA SER A 958 8.19 -18.26 49.03
C SER A 958 7.53 -17.76 50.32
N LEU A 959 6.38 -17.11 50.22
CA LEU A 959 5.58 -16.64 51.35
C LEU A 959 5.20 -17.80 52.28
N LEU A 960 4.67 -18.90 51.75
CA LEU A 960 4.30 -20.09 52.52
C LEU A 960 5.49 -20.81 53.18
N LYS A 961 6.69 -20.70 52.59
CA LYS A 961 7.92 -21.26 53.14
C LYS A 961 8.51 -20.40 54.28
N ASP A 962 8.47 -19.09 54.12
CA ASP A 962 9.11 -18.15 55.06
C ASP A 962 8.15 -17.73 56.19
N LEU A 963 6.83 -17.80 55.98
CA LEU A 963 5.80 -17.47 56.99
C LEU A 963 5.96 -18.25 58.31
N PRO A 964 6.14 -19.59 58.34
CA PRO A 964 6.33 -20.33 59.61
C PRO A 964 7.62 -19.97 60.36
N LEU A 965 8.59 -19.35 59.68
CA LEU A 965 9.87 -18.93 60.28
C LEU A 965 9.81 -17.49 60.82
N LEU A 966 8.96 -16.63 60.24
CA LEU A 966 8.94 -15.19 60.49
C LEU A 966 7.67 -14.70 61.23
N ALA A 967 6.54 -15.40 61.11
CA ALA A 967 5.29 -15.10 61.79
C ALA A 967 4.51 -16.40 62.12
N PRO A 968 5.03 -17.25 63.02
CA PRO A 968 4.50 -18.59 63.29
C PRO A 968 3.08 -18.63 63.87
N SER A 969 2.61 -17.51 64.42
CA SER A 969 1.24 -17.33 64.94
C SER A 969 0.16 -17.22 63.85
N VAL A 970 0.53 -16.91 62.60
CA VAL A 970 -0.42 -16.66 61.51
C VAL A 970 -0.57 -17.90 60.64
N SER A 971 -1.78 -18.45 60.57
CA SER A 971 -2.07 -19.60 59.71
C SER A 971 -1.90 -19.24 58.22
N PRO A 972 -1.27 -20.10 57.39
CA PRO A 972 -1.18 -19.95 55.94
C PRO A 972 -2.47 -19.51 55.25
N ASP A 973 -3.60 -20.16 55.57
CA ASP A 973 -4.89 -19.87 54.94
C ASP A 973 -5.41 -18.46 55.26
N ALA A 974 -5.07 -17.89 56.42
CA ALA A 974 -5.44 -16.52 56.77
C ALA A 974 -4.65 -15.50 55.93
N VAL A 975 -3.37 -15.78 55.66
CA VAL A 975 -2.54 -14.96 54.76
C VAL A 975 -3.05 -15.04 53.32
N ILE A 976 -3.37 -16.24 52.82
CA ILE A 976 -3.94 -16.43 51.48
C ILE A 976 -5.29 -15.69 51.35
N ARG A 977 -6.17 -15.77 52.36
CA ARG A 977 -7.45 -15.04 52.37
C ARG A 977 -7.29 -13.52 52.45
N ALA A 978 -6.28 -13.01 53.17
CA ALA A 978 -5.96 -11.58 53.21
C ALA A 978 -5.38 -11.07 51.87
N GLY A 979 -4.75 -11.95 51.09
CA GLY A 979 -4.28 -11.68 49.74
C GLY A 979 -3.20 -10.59 49.73
N THR A 980 -3.53 -9.43 49.17
CA THR A 980 -2.59 -8.31 49.01
C THR A 980 -3.11 -6.99 49.58
N GLY A 981 -4.26 -7.01 50.27
CA GLY A 981 -4.91 -5.80 50.78
C GLY A 981 -4.21 -5.24 52.02
N ALA A 982 -3.88 -3.95 52.01
CA ALA A 982 -3.14 -3.27 53.09
C ALA A 982 -3.74 -3.55 54.49
N ASP A 983 -5.03 -3.28 54.67
CA ASP A 983 -5.72 -3.46 55.95
C ASP A 983 -5.99 -4.94 56.26
N ALA A 984 -6.24 -5.77 55.24
CA ALA A 984 -6.49 -7.20 55.39
C ALA A 984 -5.25 -7.97 55.87
N VAL A 985 -4.06 -7.65 55.32
CA VAL A 985 -2.79 -8.28 55.73
C VAL A 985 -2.37 -7.78 57.12
N ARG A 986 -2.55 -6.48 57.40
CA ARG A 986 -2.09 -5.87 58.67
C ARG A 986 -3.02 -6.10 59.86
N SER A 987 -4.29 -6.42 59.63
CA SER A 987 -5.23 -6.79 60.70
C SER A 987 -5.04 -8.24 61.20
N LEU A 988 -4.22 -9.06 60.54
CA LEU A 988 -3.87 -10.41 61.01
C LEU A 988 -3.06 -10.40 62.32
N LEU A 989 -2.37 -9.31 62.65
CA LEU A 989 -1.50 -9.19 63.82
C LEU A 989 -1.62 -7.81 64.49
N PRO A 990 -1.39 -7.69 65.81
CA PRO A 990 -1.42 -6.40 66.50
C PRO A 990 -0.41 -5.40 65.92
N PRO A 991 -0.77 -4.11 65.75
CA PRO A 991 0.15 -3.07 65.29
C PRO A 991 1.40 -2.98 66.18
N GLY A 992 2.57 -2.95 65.55
CA GLY A 992 3.86 -2.83 66.25
C GLY A 992 4.41 -4.14 66.84
N SER A 993 3.76 -5.29 66.62
CA SER A 993 4.32 -6.60 66.99
C SER A 993 5.54 -6.98 66.14
N LEU A 994 6.51 -7.70 66.73
CA LEU A 994 7.68 -8.22 66.02
C LEU A 994 7.31 -9.18 64.88
N GLU A 995 6.26 -9.99 65.09
CA GLU A 995 5.73 -10.90 64.07
C GLU A 995 5.06 -10.16 62.90
N LEU A 996 4.55 -8.93 63.09
CA LEU A 996 4.04 -8.12 61.99
C LEU A 996 5.19 -7.66 61.08
N ASP A 997 6.34 -7.24 61.63
CA ASP A 997 7.52 -6.96 60.80
C ASP A 997 8.05 -8.24 60.12
N GLY A 998 7.98 -9.39 60.80
CA GLY A 998 8.26 -10.71 60.21
C GLY A 998 7.35 -11.06 59.03
N LEU A 999 6.03 -10.85 59.18
CA LEU A 999 5.03 -11.04 58.11
C LEU A 999 5.31 -10.12 56.92
N LEU A 1000 5.57 -8.83 57.17
CA LEU A 1000 5.88 -7.86 56.11
C LEU A 1000 7.20 -8.20 55.40
N ARG A 1001 8.20 -8.74 56.11
CA ARG A 1001 9.43 -9.28 55.50
C ARG A 1001 9.17 -10.52 54.65
N ALA A 1002 8.30 -11.43 55.06
CA ALA A 1002 7.94 -12.61 54.26
C ALA A 1002 7.28 -12.20 52.92
N TYR A 1003 6.40 -11.19 52.94
CA TYR A 1003 5.86 -10.57 51.72
C TYR A 1003 6.96 -9.93 50.85
N SER A 1004 7.87 -9.16 51.46
CA SER A 1004 9.03 -8.59 50.76
C SER A 1004 9.89 -9.66 50.08
N TYR A 1005 10.28 -10.72 50.78
CA TYR A 1005 11.11 -11.79 50.23
C TYR A 1005 10.41 -12.53 49.09
N GLY A 1006 9.10 -12.79 49.19
CA GLY A 1006 8.33 -13.33 48.07
C GLY A 1006 8.42 -12.43 46.82
N ILE A 1007 8.33 -11.12 47.00
CA ILE A 1007 8.45 -10.14 45.91
C ILE A 1007 9.88 -10.10 45.37
N ASP A 1008 10.91 -10.10 46.22
CA ASP A 1008 12.32 -10.15 45.81
C ASP A 1008 12.58 -11.39 44.91
N LYS A 1009 12.03 -12.56 45.26
CA LYS A 1009 12.12 -13.78 44.42
C LYS A 1009 11.46 -13.61 43.06
N THR A 1010 10.34 -12.89 42.94
CA THR A 1010 9.78 -12.56 41.62
C THR A 1010 10.67 -11.59 40.84
N PHE A 1011 11.30 -10.60 41.49
CA PHE A 1011 12.15 -9.63 40.82
C PHE A 1011 13.50 -10.20 40.34
N TYR A 1012 14.03 -11.27 40.95
CA TYR A 1012 15.15 -12.01 40.36
C TYR A 1012 14.81 -12.59 38.97
N VAL A 1013 13.57 -13.03 38.76
CA VAL A 1013 13.11 -13.50 37.44
C VAL A 1013 13.03 -12.33 36.46
N VAL A 1014 12.57 -11.15 36.91
CA VAL A 1014 12.59 -9.91 36.11
C VAL A 1014 14.00 -9.53 35.69
N THR A 1015 14.99 -9.61 36.60
CA THR A 1015 16.42 -9.41 36.26
C THR A 1015 16.91 -10.43 35.23
N GLY A 1016 16.54 -11.70 35.38
CA GLY A 1016 16.89 -12.77 34.43
C GLY A 1016 16.37 -12.53 33.02
N PHE A 1017 15.08 -12.19 32.86
CA PHE A 1017 14.50 -11.86 31.56
C PHE A 1017 15.02 -10.53 30.99
N GLY A 1018 15.31 -9.54 31.83
CA GLY A 1018 16.00 -8.31 31.44
C GLY A 1018 17.39 -8.61 30.85
N ALA A 1019 18.17 -9.48 31.48
CA ALA A 1019 19.44 -9.93 30.93
C ALA A 1019 19.27 -10.73 29.62
N ALA A 1020 18.29 -11.64 29.55
CA ALA A 1020 18.00 -12.42 28.35
C ALA A 1020 17.62 -11.55 27.15
N SER A 1021 16.88 -10.44 27.36
CA SER A 1021 16.59 -9.49 26.27
C SER A 1021 17.82 -8.85 25.65
N ILE A 1022 18.91 -8.64 26.42
CA ILE A 1022 20.18 -8.12 25.88
C ILE A 1022 20.75 -9.14 24.88
N GLY A 1023 20.71 -10.44 25.23
CA GLY A 1023 21.10 -11.52 24.33
C GLY A 1023 20.28 -11.54 23.04
N PHE A 1024 18.95 -11.49 23.14
CA PHE A 1024 18.07 -11.49 21.96
C PHE A 1024 18.21 -10.23 21.09
N ALA A 1025 18.53 -9.08 21.68
CA ALA A 1025 18.74 -7.82 20.94
C ALA A 1025 19.87 -7.92 19.90
N PHE A 1026 20.97 -8.62 20.21
CA PHE A 1026 22.08 -8.80 19.25
C PHE A 1026 21.66 -9.53 17.97
N PHE A 1027 20.70 -10.46 18.06
CA PHE A 1027 20.22 -11.24 16.91
C PHE A 1027 19.25 -10.46 15.99
N MET A 1028 18.78 -9.28 16.40
CA MET A 1028 17.95 -8.41 15.56
C MET A 1028 18.72 -7.70 14.44
N GLY A 1029 20.05 -7.59 14.59
CA GLY A 1029 20.95 -7.03 13.57
C GLY A 1029 21.04 -5.50 13.51
N TRP A 1030 22.17 -5.01 13.01
CA TRP A 1030 22.45 -3.58 12.79
C TRP A 1030 21.84 -3.06 11.48
N SER A 1031 20.50 -3.02 11.41
CA SER A 1031 19.79 -2.48 10.25
C SER A 1031 19.61 -0.96 10.39
N ASP A 1032 20.13 -0.17 9.45
CA ASP A 1032 19.88 1.28 9.38
C ASP A 1032 18.49 1.53 8.78
N VAL A 1033 17.53 1.92 9.62
CA VAL A 1033 16.13 2.24 9.29
C VAL A 1033 16.01 3.39 8.27
N ARG A 1034 17.06 4.20 8.08
CA ARG A 1034 17.09 5.29 7.08
C ARG A 1034 17.56 4.82 5.70
N LYS A 1035 18.31 3.72 5.63
CA LYS A 1035 18.66 3.10 4.35
C LYS A 1035 17.45 2.32 3.85
N LYS A 1036 16.73 2.89 2.88
CA LYS A 1036 15.82 2.10 2.02
C LYS A 1036 16.67 0.96 1.45
N LYS A 1037 16.23 -0.30 1.60
CA LYS A 1037 17.02 -1.46 1.17
C LYS A 1037 17.30 -1.40 -0.34
N GLU A 1038 18.49 -0.93 -0.70
CA GLU A 1038 19.22 -1.51 -1.82
C GLU A 1038 19.38 -3.00 -1.50
N LYS A 1039 18.60 -3.84 -2.18
CA LYS A 1039 18.91 -5.27 -2.22
C LYS A 1039 19.94 -5.44 -3.33
N THR A 1040 21.21 -5.51 -2.94
CA THR A 1040 22.16 -6.35 -3.64
C THR A 1040 21.54 -7.74 -3.78
N VAL A 1041 21.10 -8.08 -4.99
CA VAL A 1041 20.88 -9.47 -5.40
C VAL A 1041 22.24 -9.98 -5.87
N ASP A 1042 23.13 -10.15 -4.91
CA ASP A 1042 24.44 -10.77 -5.11
C ASP A 1042 24.89 -11.45 -3.80
N ASP A 1043 25.76 -12.46 -3.91
CA ASP A 1043 26.46 -13.17 -2.82
C ASP A 1043 25.60 -13.92 -1.76
N SER A 1044 24.35 -14.32 -2.07
CA SER A 1044 23.60 -15.25 -1.21
C SER A 1044 22.81 -16.39 -1.89
N GLN A 1045 22.63 -16.38 -3.22
CA GLN A 1045 22.14 -17.56 -3.96
C GLN A 1045 23.27 -18.46 -4.46
N GLU A 1046 24.48 -17.93 -4.62
CA GLU A 1046 25.62 -18.67 -5.21
C GLU A 1046 26.17 -19.77 -4.29
N LYS A 1047 25.98 -19.67 -2.97
CA LYS A 1047 26.50 -20.63 -1.97
C LYS A 1047 25.53 -21.72 -1.52
N THR A 1048 24.27 -21.71 -1.99
CA THR A 1048 23.29 -22.77 -1.65
C THR A 1048 22.94 -23.63 -2.86
N GLY A 1049 22.88 -23.06 -4.07
CA GLY A 1049 22.64 -23.84 -5.30
C GLY A 1049 23.78 -24.80 -5.68
N MET A 1050 25.00 -24.58 -5.17
CA MET A 1050 26.19 -25.35 -5.54
C MET A 1050 26.47 -26.58 -4.63
N GLN A 1051 25.65 -26.84 -3.60
CA GLN A 1051 25.75 -28.04 -2.76
C GLN A 1051 24.58 -29.03 -2.91
N GLU A 1052 23.47 -28.62 -3.54
CA GLU A 1052 22.27 -29.47 -3.69
C GLU A 1052 22.19 -30.16 -5.07
N VAL A 1053 23.13 -29.88 -5.98
CA VAL A 1053 23.25 -30.55 -7.31
C VAL A 1053 24.17 -31.79 -7.26
N GLU A 1054 24.87 -32.03 -6.14
CA GLU A 1054 25.79 -33.17 -5.99
C GLU A 1054 25.19 -34.38 -5.23
N ARG A 1055 23.90 -34.31 -4.84
CA ARG A 1055 23.14 -35.47 -4.31
C ARG A 1055 21.67 -35.45 -4.70
N VAL A 1056 21.30 -36.46 -5.51
CA VAL A 1056 19.96 -36.83 -6.04
C VAL A 1056 19.59 -36.13 -7.34
#